data_AF-D2W4H5-F1
#
_entry.id   AF-D2W4H5-F1
#
_cell.length_a   1.000
_cell.length_b   1.000
_cell.length_c   1.000
_cell.angle_alpha   90.00
_cell.angle_beta   90.00
_cell.angle_gamma   90.00
#
_symmetry.space_group_name_H-M   'P 1'
#
loop_
_entity.id
_entity.type
_entity.pdbx_description
1 polymer ?
#
loop_
_entity_poly.entity_id
_entity_poly.type
_entity_poly.pdbx_seq_one_letter_code
_entity_poly.pdbx_strand_id
1 'polypeptide(L)'
;MSLNPSTKNVGEYAENYSALQQYSIHNDKTTVDTSGALSDDAQQNVTFSVPERYVAQSTKSKESLSSWISDSSLQGNITRKITKELGSLVILLRNVEETTRPLISIIIYLWLILQTVTLSTYSEYRWGFVGGWVMRSVAFLWTLSFDLLPYEGLIAFACISFIVSATTLLMFLFCHKAFSNGSKYWERAKQITRLLSTLHVLFAVPMMYCYGRFLHCDYTSMTLSGFEQSHACWSSLNIGMIVISVIGALTTLFTSIISSLIMVDINPMSRGVFISFSPFFSTMWISSNIGFAFVQQVIPPSLYYVPPLLLILKNLSLCVLQCYRLPFMRRVENSVIFGVLVGSILWSAVSLTSFSVMTNSKNIDTETVGLIFMGIALSIFILGFICGFASLEIVSRLMQTYVKKNIEANLLDGELFLDRGIKYMDYFIIWSMKDSSHSDYAELLIKTVSSSKIDVSFQDRLIAIVYTYYLIENSEASSILLLKKTEELIDTANFIDKMNFMIRKKEITCTNMSEIGNYLEKVLMKQENILLLKKSFWKTLLSEDSSERALESSIRNISIEIESCNDILQNLVSGKREKSVYRTYARFLEQVLYEKEAADDFYERANQMEENEARKRKMSFSHQKANRVHPLKEARNLALYERRKSVEQQLEDFAELESASMYKDDRINPQEKAKEIYRVAIKRE
;
A
#
# COMPACT_ATOMS: atom_id res chain seq x y z
N MET A 1 -62.72 22.96 17.83
CA MET A 1 -63.01 24.16 17.02
C MET A 1 -62.01 24.20 15.88
N SER A 2 -62.54 24.02 14.69
CA SER A 2 -61.89 24.04 13.38
C SER A 2 -61.31 25.41 13.05
N LEU A 3 -60.24 25.44 12.25
CA LEU A 3 -60.20 26.09 10.92
C LEU A 3 -58.76 26.06 10.36
N ASN A 4 -58.55 25.20 9.37
CA ASN A 4 -57.85 25.56 8.13
C ASN A 4 -58.78 26.51 7.33
N PRO A 5 -58.35 27.34 6.36
CA PRO A 5 -57.32 27.03 5.36
C PRO A 5 -56.46 28.24 4.85
N SER A 6 -55.44 27.99 4.03
CA SER A 6 -55.43 28.45 2.63
C SER A 6 -54.07 28.23 1.96
N THR A 7 -54.17 27.66 0.76
CA THR A 7 -53.16 27.50 -0.26
C THR A 7 -52.84 28.86 -0.91
N LYS A 8 -51.56 29.16 -1.12
CA LYS A 8 -51.11 30.15 -2.11
C LYS A 8 -49.93 29.62 -2.91
N ASN A 9 -50.17 29.53 -4.21
CA ASN A 9 -49.18 29.41 -5.27
C ASN A 9 -48.24 30.62 -5.29
N VAL A 10 -46.95 30.36 -5.37
CA VAL A 10 -45.88 31.24 -5.87
C VAL A 10 -44.89 30.26 -6.52
N GLY A 11 -44.70 30.20 -7.84
CA GLY A 11 -44.50 31.31 -8.77
C GLY A 11 -43.00 31.56 -8.88
N GLU A 12 -42.39 31.03 -9.94
CA GLU A 12 -41.06 31.33 -10.51
C GLU A 12 -40.17 32.33 -9.76
N TYR A 13 -38.95 31.93 -9.37
CA TYR A 13 -37.72 32.75 -9.42
C TYR A 13 -36.56 31.92 -8.85
N ALA A 14 -35.69 31.38 -9.71
CA ALA A 14 -34.32 30.99 -9.36
C ALA A 14 -33.47 30.70 -10.62
N GLU A 15 -33.30 31.70 -11.48
CA GLU A 15 -32.12 31.82 -12.33
C GLU A 15 -31.20 32.91 -11.75
N ASN A 16 -29.90 32.76 -11.96
CA ASN A 16 -28.77 33.59 -11.50
C ASN A 16 -28.10 33.21 -10.18
N TYR A 17 -27.20 32.21 -10.25
CA TYR A 17 -25.90 32.26 -9.57
C TYR A 17 -24.85 31.50 -10.37
N SER A 18 -24.27 32.14 -11.38
CA SER A 18 -23.01 31.71 -12.01
C SER A 18 -22.26 32.91 -12.61
N ALA A 19 -21.64 33.70 -11.75
CA ALA A 19 -20.65 34.68 -12.16
C ALA A 19 -19.64 34.85 -11.02
N LEU A 20 -18.53 34.11 -11.09
CA LEU A 20 -17.21 34.45 -10.52
C LEU A 20 -16.25 33.26 -10.73
N GLN A 21 -15.58 33.25 -11.88
CA GLN A 21 -14.17 32.84 -12.08
C GLN A 21 -13.91 32.60 -13.58
N GLN A 22 -13.64 33.69 -14.31
CA GLN A 22 -12.97 33.65 -15.61
C GLN A 22 -11.91 34.76 -15.65
N TYR A 23 -10.65 34.37 -15.50
CA TYR A 23 -9.42 35.02 -15.96
C TYR A 23 -8.36 33.91 -15.82
N SER A 24 -7.47 33.60 -16.75
CA SER A 24 -7.15 34.00 -18.11
C SER A 24 -6.09 32.97 -18.56
N ILE A 25 -6.04 32.63 -19.85
CA ILE A 25 -4.82 32.54 -20.69
C ILE A 25 -5.30 31.95 -22.03
N HIS A 26 -5.41 32.84 -23.01
CA HIS A 26 -5.51 32.51 -24.42
C HIS A 26 -4.18 32.94 -25.03
N ASN A 27 -3.42 31.98 -25.59
CA ASN A 27 -2.27 32.27 -26.44
C ASN A 27 -2.68 31.89 -27.85
N ASP A 28 -2.87 32.90 -28.70
CA ASP A 28 -2.96 32.72 -30.14
C ASP A 28 -1.77 33.36 -30.84
N LYS A 29 -1.28 32.62 -31.82
CA LYS A 29 -0.21 32.99 -32.75
C LYS A 29 -0.75 33.98 -33.78
N THR A 30 0.00 35.03 -34.06
CA THR A 30 0.01 35.65 -35.40
C THR A 30 1.39 36.22 -35.72
N THR A 31 1.94 35.72 -36.81
CA THR A 31 3.05 36.25 -37.62
C THR A 31 2.62 37.50 -38.38
N VAL A 32 3.41 38.58 -38.37
CA VAL A 32 3.51 39.55 -39.49
C VAL A 32 4.90 40.18 -39.48
N ASP A 33 5.57 40.13 -40.63
CA ASP A 33 6.81 40.85 -40.99
C ASP A 33 6.59 42.37 -41.10
N THR A 34 7.58 43.18 -40.73
CA THR A 34 7.95 44.39 -41.51
C THR A 34 9.28 44.98 -41.05
N SER A 35 10.10 45.29 -42.06
CA SER A 35 11.34 46.06 -42.04
C SER A 35 11.08 47.57 -41.99
N GLY A 36 12.02 48.37 -41.45
CA GLY A 36 12.06 49.82 -41.71
C GLY A 36 12.67 50.72 -40.62
N ALA A 37 13.98 50.98 -40.76
CA ALA A 37 14.77 52.21 -40.55
C ALA A 37 14.32 53.39 -39.63
N LEU A 38 15.31 53.84 -38.82
CA LEU A 38 15.75 55.23 -38.48
C LEU A 38 14.76 56.25 -37.87
N SER A 39 15.03 56.73 -36.64
CA SER A 39 15.81 57.96 -36.36
C SER A 39 15.88 58.30 -34.86
N ASP A 40 16.87 59.12 -34.52
CA ASP A 40 17.30 59.62 -33.21
C ASP A 40 16.22 60.40 -32.42
N ASP A 41 16.26 60.33 -31.08
CA ASP A 41 16.79 61.43 -30.26
C ASP A 41 16.77 61.19 -28.73
N ALA A 42 17.88 61.63 -28.13
CA ALA A 42 18.22 62.00 -26.76
C ALA A 42 17.24 61.77 -25.59
N GLN A 43 17.74 61.09 -24.54
CA GLN A 43 17.59 61.55 -23.15
C GLN A 43 18.76 61.12 -22.25
N GLN A 44 19.26 62.09 -21.49
CA GLN A 44 20.50 62.09 -20.70
C GLN A 44 20.41 61.34 -19.36
N ASN A 45 21.49 60.59 -19.08
CA ASN A 45 22.27 60.45 -17.84
C ASN A 45 21.63 60.76 -16.47
N VAL A 46 21.69 59.78 -15.55
CA VAL A 46 22.46 59.87 -14.29
C VAL A 46 22.93 58.45 -13.88
N THR A 47 24.23 58.16 -13.97
CA THR A 47 24.87 56.97 -13.39
C THR A 47 25.83 57.39 -12.29
N PHE A 48 25.56 56.91 -11.07
CA PHE A 48 26.49 56.97 -9.94
C PHE A 48 27.51 55.84 -10.07
N SER A 49 28.80 56.18 -10.19
CA SER A 49 29.91 55.23 -10.13
C SER A 49 30.35 54.99 -8.69
N VAL A 50 30.15 53.77 -8.19
CA VAL A 50 30.76 53.27 -6.95
C VAL A 50 31.95 52.37 -7.32
N PRO A 51 33.12 52.45 -6.65
CA PRO A 51 34.32 51.75 -7.09
C PRO A 51 34.27 50.26 -6.79
N GLU A 52 34.41 49.45 -7.83
CA GLU A 52 34.45 48.00 -7.78
C GLU A 52 35.88 47.51 -7.51
N ARG A 53 36.23 47.33 -6.23
CA ARG A 53 37.33 46.44 -5.80
C ARG A 53 36.90 45.74 -4.52
N TYR A 54 37.00 44.40 -4.52
CA TYR A 54 36.63 43.43 -3.47
C TYR A 54 35.26 42.72 -3.60
N VAL A 55 34.99 42.04 -4.73
CA VAL A 55 34.13 40.83 -4.72
C VAL A 55 34.63 39.83 -5.77
N ALA A 56 35.74 39.14 -5.49
CA ALA A 56 36.20 38.02 -6.30
C ALA A 56 36.69 36.87 -5.39
N GLN A 57 35.81 36.38 -4.50
CA GLN A 57 36.09 35.15 -3.73
C GLN A 57 34.85 34.47 -3.13
N SER A 58 33.64 34.64 -3.69
CA SER A 58 32.40 34.02 -3.14
C SER A 58 31.49 33.35 -4.18
N THR A 59 31.98 33.04 -5.38
CA THR A 59 31.21 32.31 -6.42
C THR A 59 31.63 30.86 -6.63
N LYS A 60 32.67 30.37 -5.94
CA LYS A 60 33.13 28.96 -6.05
C LYS A 60 32.41 27.95 -5.13
N SER A 61 31.43 28.37 -4.32
CA SER A 61 30.70 27.46 -3.41
C SER A 61 29.28 27.10 -3.88
N LYS A 62 28.78 27.68 -4.99
CA LYS A 62 27.46 27.33 -5.56
C LYS A 62 27.53 26.27 -6.66
N GLU A 63 28.65 26.13 -7.35
CA GLU A 63 28.84 25.09 -8.38
C GLU A 63 29.13 23.69 -7.78
N SER A 64 29.63 23.61 -6.53
CA SER A 64 29.86 22.34 -5.84
C SER A 64 28.60 21.74 -5.19
N LEU A 65 27.52 22.52 -5.07
CA LEU A 65 26.25 22.03 -4.53
C LEU A 65 25.34 21.46 -5.64
N SER A 66 25.44 21.99 -6.87
CA SER A 66 24.69 21.46 -8.03
C SER A 66 25.25 20.15 -8.57
N SER A 67 26.54 19.84 -8.36
CA SER A 67 27.13 18.56 -8.76
C SER A 67 26.81 17.40 -7.81
N TRP A 68 26.31 17.69 -6.59
CA TRP A 68 25.74 16.66 -5.70
C TRP A 68 24.28 16.31 -6.04
N ILE A 69 23.60 17.17 -6.80
CA ILE A 69 22.21 16.98 -7.22
C ILE A 69 22.11 16.18 -8.54
N SER A 70 23.22 16.01 -9.28
CA SER A 70 23.26 15.21 -10.51
C SER A 70 23.26 13.68 -10.31
N ASP A 71 23.25 13.19 -9.07
CA ASP A 71 23.05 11.77 -8.75
C ASP A 71 21.57 11.35 -8.75
N SER A 72 20.74 11.99 -9.59
CA SER A 72 19.34 11.61 -9.81
C SER A 72 19.20 10.16 -10.29
N SER A 73 20.23 9.62 -10.95
CA SER A 73 20.30 8.22 -11.37
C SER A 73 20.48 7.26 -10.18
N LEU A 74 21.33 7.61 -9.21
CA LEU A 74 21.54 6.82 -7.99
C LEU A 74 20.30 6.82 -7.11
N GLN A 75 19.70 8.00 -6.91
CA GLN A 75 18.47 8.13 -6.12
C GLN A 75 17.30 7.39 -6.79
N GLY A 76 17.21 7.44 -8.12
CA GLY A 76 16.24 6.66 -8.90
C GLY A 76 16.42 5.15 -8.74
N ASN A 77 17.66 4.65 -8.73
CA ASN A 77 17.93 3.22 -8.57
C ASN A 77 17.63 2.71 -7.15
N ILE A 78 17.99 3.48 -6.12
CA ILE A 78 17.71 3.12 -4.72
C ILE A 78 16.20 3.12 -4.47
N THR A 79 15.50 4.17 -4.88
CA THR A 79 14.04 4.26 -4.70
C THR A 79 13.32 3.13 -5.43
N ARG A 80 13.69 2.82 -6.68
CA ARG A 80 13.13 1.67 -7.42
C ARG A 80 13.38 0.35 -6.71
N LYS A 81 14.60 0.12 -6.19
CA LYS A 81 14.93 -1.10 -5.45
C LYS A 81 14.12 -1.23 -4.17
N ILE A 82 14.01 -0.16 -3.37
CA ILE A 82 13.20 -0.13 -2.14
C ILE A 82 11.73 -0.36 -2.48
N THR A 83 11.20 0.31 -3.50
CA THR A 83 9.81 0.17 -3.96
C THR A 83 9.53 -1.29 -4.33
N LYS A 84 10.42 -1.91 -5.11
CA LYS A 84 10.29 -3.31 -5.53
C LYS A 84 10.35 -4.29 -4.37
N GLU A 85 11.32 -4.14 -3.46
CA GLU A 85 11.46 -5.04 -2.31
C GLU A 85 10.33 -4.88 -1.29
N LEU A 86 9.97 -3.63 -0.96
CA LEU A 86 8.87 -3.34 -0.06
C LEU A 86 7.53 -3.78 -0.66
N GLY A 87 7.30 -3.51 -1.94
CA GLY A 87 6.14 -3.98 -2.69
C GLY A 87 6.06 -5.50 -2.66
N SER A 88 7.14 -6.18 -3.01
CA SER A 88 7.22 -7.65 -2.96
C SER A 88 6.86 -8.18 -1.56
N LEU A 89 7.45 -7.61 -0.50
CA LEU A 89 7.19 -7.99 0.89
C LEU A 89 5.73 -7.79 1.29
N VAL A 90 5.17 -6.61 1.01
CA VAL A 90 3.77 -6.28 1.37
C VAL A 90 2.82 -7.23 0.66
N ILE A 91 3.01 -7.44 -0.64
CA ILE A 91 2.10 -8.28 -1.40
C ILE A 91 2.24 -9.74 -1.01
N LEU A 92 3.46 -10.16 -0.72
CA LEU A 92 3.75 -11.50 -0.23
C LEU A 92 2.98 -11.79 1.07
N LEU A 93 3.04 -10.88 2.04
CA LEU A 93 2.42 -11.07 3.35
C LEU A 93 0.91 -10.88 3.34
N ARG A 94 0.37 -10.21 2.32
CA ARG A 94 -1.06 -10.09 2.12
C ARG A 94 -1.66 -11.42 1.68
N ASN A 95 -2.78 -11.82 2.30
CA ASN A 95 -3.63 -12.86 1.72
C ASN A 95 -4.63 -12.17 0.82
N VAL A 96 -4.41 -12.28 -0.49
CA VAL A 96 -5.33 -11.74 -1.50
C VAL A 96 -6.71 -12.43 -1.40
N GLU A 97 -6.69 -13.74 -1.14
CA GLU A 97 -7.91 -14.57 -1.13
C GLU A 97 -8.66 -14.52 0.21
N GLU A 98 -7.95 -14.39 1.33
CA GLU A 98 -8.61 -14.39 2.64
C GLU A 98 -9.07 -13.00 3.04
N THR A 99 -10.39 -12.79 2.92
CA THR A 99 -11.06 -11.64 3.51
C THR A 99 -10.79 -11.60 5.01
N THR A 100 -10.40 -10.45 5.54
CA THR A 100 -10.30 -10.27 6.99
C THR A 100 -11.66 -10.56 7.61
N ARG A 101 -11.69 -11.26 8.76
CA ARG A 101 -12.96 -11.52 9.44
C ARG A 101 -13.60 -10.17 9.77
N PRO A 102 -14.86 -9.91 9.36
CA PRO A 102 -15.48 -8.59 9.50
C PRO A 102 -15.40 -8.02 10.91
N LEU A 103 -15.57 -8.87 11.93
CA LEU A 103 -15.47 -8.49 13.35
C LEU A 103 -14.07 -7.97 13.73
N ILE A 104 -13.00 -8.56 13.20
CA ILE A 104 -11.63 -8.10 13.46
C ILE A 104 -11.42 -6.73 12.82
N SER A 105 -11.91 -6.52 11.60
CA SER A 105 -11.86 -5.20 10.93
C SER A 105 -12.61 -4.15 11.75
N ILE A 106 -13.84 -4.45 12.21
CA ILE A 106 -14.63 -3.54 13.06
C ILE A 106 -13.83 -3.16 14.31
N ILE A 107 -13.27 -4.13 15.02
CA ILE A 107 -12.52 -3.88 16.27
C ILE A 107 -11.29 -2.99 15.99
N ILE A 108 -10.51 -3.29 14.95
CA ILE A 108 -9.32 -2.49 14.61
C ILE A 108 -9.71 -1.05 14.28
N TYR A 109 -10.69 -0.84 13.41
CA TYR A 109 -11.09 0.52 13.04
C TYR A 109 -11.77 1.27 14.18
N LEU A 110 -12.58 0.61 14.99
CA LEU A 110 -13.15 1.22 16.20
C LEU A 110 -12.04 1.65 17.16
N TRP A 111 -11.03 0.79 17.36
CA TRP A 111 -9.86 1.11 18.16
C TRP A 111 -9.08 2.32 17.61
N LEU A 112 -8.87 2.38 16.29
CA LEU A 112 -8.20 3.52 15.64
C LEU A 112 -9.00 4.82 15.73
N ILE A 113 -10.33 4.76 15.58
CA ILE A 113 -11.23 5.90 15.79
C ILE A 113 -11.10 6.39 17.23
N LEU A 114 -11.22 5.48 18.19
CA LEU A 114 -11.09 5.79 19.61
C LEU A 114 -9.74 6.44 19.90
N GLN A 115 -8.62 5.84 19.48
CA GLN A 115 -7.28 6.43 19.63
C GLN A 115 -7.19 7.85 19.03
N THR A 116 -7.74 8.06 17.85
CA THR A 116 -7.72 9.38 17.18
C THR A 116 -8.47 10.45 17.98
N VAL A 117 -9.60 10.08 18.58
CA VAL A 117 -10.37 10.99 19.44
C VAL A 117 -9.62 11.25 20.74
N THR A 118 -9.14 10.21 21.41
CA THR A 118 -8.52 10.30 22.74
C THR A 118 -7.13 10.94 22.74
N LEU A 119 -6.44 11.01 21.59
CA LEU A 119 -5.22 11.82 21.48
C LEU A 119 -5.47 13.32 21.75
N SER A 120 -6.74 13.77 21.70
CA SER A 120 -7.14 15.14 22.05
C SER A 120 -7.33 15.36 23.56
N THR A 121 -7.31 14.30 24.38
CA THR A 121 -7.71 14.31 25.80
C THR A 121 -6.51 14.22 26.74
N TYR A 122 -5.52 15.10 26.55
CA TYR A 122 -4.39 15.14 27.48
C TYR A 122 -4.81 15.71 28.82
N SER A 123 -4.49 15.00 29.91
CA SER A 123 -4.89 15.39 31.28
C SER A 123 -4.25 16.68 31.75
N GLU A 124 -3.11 17.07 31.17
CA GLU A 124 -2.32 18.23 31.60
C GLU A 124 -2.83 19.57 31.01
N TYR A 125 -3.94 19.58 30.24
CA TYR A 125 -4.58 20.82 29.78
C TYR A 125 -5.40 21.55 30.87
N ARG A 126 -5.05 21.38 32.14
CA ARG A 126 -5.64 22.06 33.30
C ARG A 126 -7.17 21.91 33.41
N TRP A 127 -7.69 20.70 33.22
CA TRP A 127 -9.12 20.38 33.35
C TRP A 127 -9.67 20.41 34.79
N GLY A 128 -8.89 20.88 35.77
CA GLY A 128 -9.19 20.70 37.19
C GLY A 128 -8.95 19.26 37.66
N PHE A 129 -9.15 18.98 38.95
CA PHE A 129 -8.93 17.65 39.52
C PHE A 129 -9.90 16.60 38.94
N VAL A 130 -11.21 16.87 39.00
CA VAL A 130 -12.26 15.94 38.52
C VAL A 130 -12.20 15.78 37.00
N GLY A 131 -12.11 16.88 36.25
CA GLY A 131 -12.00 16.83 34.79
C GLY A 131 -10.71 16.13 34.35
N GLY A 132 -9.60 16.33 35.07
CA GLY A 132 -8.33 15.65 34.82
C GLY A 132 -8.44 14.13 34.95
N TRP A 133 -9.16 13.63 35.96
CA TRP A 133 -9.44 12.20 36.12
C TRP A 133 -10.26 11.62 34.98
N VAL A 134 -11.34 12.30 34.58
CA VAL A 134 -12.16 11.87 33.44
C VAL A 134 -11.33 11.84 32.16
N MET A 135 -10.55 12.90 31.88
CA MET A 135 -9.69 12.95 30.71
C MET A 135 -8.60 11.87 30.75
N ARG A 136 -8.06 11.54 31.92
CA ARG A 136 -7.14 10.41 32.09
C ARG A 136 -7.84 9.07 31.80
N SER A 137 -9.07 8.87 32.26
CA SER A 137 -9.85 7.66 31.95
C SER A 137 -10.14 7.53 30.45
N VAL A 138 -10.40 8.64 29.75
CA VAL A 138 -10.55 8.65 28.29
C VAL A 138 -9.19 8.39 27.62
N ALA A 139 -8.11 9.00 28.13
CA ALA A 139 -6.75 8.82 27.64
C ALA A 139 -6.24 7.38 27.78
N PHE A 140 -6.86 6.54 28.63
CA PHE A 140 -6.54 5.12 28.76
C PHE A 140 -6.42 4.39 27.41
N LEU A 141 -7.24 4.77 26.43
CA LEU A 141 -7.24 4.11 25.11
C LEU A 141 -5.93 4.30 24.33
N TRP A 142 -5.15 5.33 24.63
CA TRP A 142 -3.86 5.57 23.99
C TRP A 142 -2.66 5.51 24.94
N THR A 143 -2.86 5.58 26.27
CA THR A 143 -1.79 5.42 27.27
C THR A 143 -1.77 4.04 27.93
N LEU A 144 -2.89 3.29 27.90
CA LEU A 144 -3.11 2.06 28.70
C LEU A 144 -2.78 2.21 30.19
N SER A 145 -3.04 3.40 30.75
CA SER A 145 -2.67 3.76 32.14
C SER A 145 -1.17 3.68 32.44
N PHE A 146 -0.30 3.68 31.43
CA PHE A 146 1.15 3.72 31.65
C PHE A 146 1.62 5.04 32.28
N ASP A 147 0.77 6.07 32.33
CA ASP A 147 0.99 7.31 33.08
C ASP A 147 0.98 7.11 34.61
N LEU A 148 0.41 6.01 35.10
CA LEU A 148 0.38 5.67 36.53
C LEU A 148 1.54 4.77 36.97
N LEU A 149 2.39 4.34 36.04
CA LEU A 149 3.50 3.45 36.36
C LEU A 149 4.67 4.23 36.98
N PRO A 150 5.34 3.67 37.99
CA PRO A 150 6.61 4.21 38.47
C PRO A 150 7.68 4.12 37.38
N TYR A 151 8.75 4.89 37.53
CA TYR A 151 9.82 5.02 36.55
C TYR A 151 10.42 3.65 36.14
N GLU A 152 10.66 2.77 37.11
CA GLU A 152 11.18 1.42 36.89
C GLU A 152 10.20 0.54 36.12
N GLY A 153 8.90 0.67 36.41
CA GLY A 153 7.84 -0.03 35.69
C GLY A 153 7.82 0.39 34.22
N LEU A 154 7.94 1.70 33.95
CA LEU A 154 7.95 2.22 32.60
C LEU A 154 9.19 1.76 31.81
N ILE A 155 10.37 1.66 32.45
CA ILE A 155 11.57 1.07 31.85
C ILE A 155 11.30 -0.36 31.39
N ALA A 156 10.70 -1.18 32.25
CA ALA A 156 10.38 -2.57 31.92
C ALA A 156 9.44 -2.65 30.70
N PHE A 157 8.38 -1.85 30.67
CA PHE A 157 7.44 -1.81 29.55
C PHE A 157 8.06 -1.27 28.26
N ALA A 158 8.96 -0.29 28.32
CA ALA A 158 9.69 0.20 27.15
C ALA A 158 10.58 -0.89 26.54
N CYS A 159 11.28 -1.66 27.38
CA CYS A 159 12.07 -2.81 26.95
C CYS A 159 11.21 -3.92 26.32
N ILE A 160 10.08 -4.27 26.94
CA ILE A 160 9.14 -5.26 26.39
C ILE A 160 8.59 -4.79 25.04
N SER A 161 8.19 -3.52 24.95
CA SER A 161 7.70 -2.91 23.71
C SER A 161 8.76 -2.94 22.61
N PHE A 162 10.04 -2.73 22.98
CA PHE A 162 11.16 -2.78 22.05
C PHE A 162 11.37 -4.19 21.52
N ILE A 163 11.33 -5.20 22.41
CA ILE A 163 11.42 -6.61 22.02
C ILE A 163 10.28 -6.99 21.09
N VAL A 164 9.02 -6.62 21.39
CA VAL A 164 7.87 -6.91 20.52
C VAL A 164 8.03 -6.28 19.13
N SER A 165 8.50 -5.03 19.08
CA SER A 165 8.76 -4.32 17.83
C SER A 165 9.88 -4.97 17.01
N ALA A 166 10.99 -5.32 17.67
CA ALA A 166 12.12 -6.00 17.05
C ALA A 166 11.75 -7.41 16.57
N THR A 167 10.99 -8.17 17.35
CA THR A 167 10.47 -9.48 16.95
C THR A 167 9.56 -9.37 15.73
N THR A 168 8.68 -8.38 15.69
CA THR A 168 7.80 -8.14 14.52
C THR A 168 8.63 -7.80 13.27
N LEU A 169 9.65 -6.97 13.41
CA LEU A 169 10.58 -6.65 12.32
C LEU A 169 11.36 -7.89 11.83
N LEU A 170 11.90 -8.68 12.76
CA LEU A 170 12.60 -9.93 12.44
C LEU A 170 11.67 -10.93 11.76
N MET A 171 10.40 -10.99 12.15
CA MET A 171 9.40 -11.83 11.50
C MET A 171 9.10 -11.39 10.07
N PHE A 172 9.12 -10.09 9.75
CA PHE A 172 9.05 -9.62 8.36
C PHE A 172 10.26 -10.08 7.54
N LEU A 173 11.46 -9.96 8.09
CA LEU A 173 12.69 -10.42 7.41
C LEU A 173 12.71 -11.93 7.25
N PHE A 174 12.31 -12.67 8.28
CA PHE A 174 12.18 -14.12 8.25
C PHE A 174 11.16 -14.54 7.20
N CYS A 175 10.02 -13.86 7.11
CA CYS A 175 9.02 -14.11 6.08
C CYS A 175 9.56 -13.85 4.67
N HIS A 176 10.23 -12.72 4.44
CA HIS A 176 10.86 -12.43 3.15
C HIS A 176 11.82 -13.55 2.72
N LYS A 177 12.68 -13.99 3.64
CA LYS A 177 13.63 -15.08 3.40
C LYS A 177 12.93 -16.43 3.19
N ALA A 178 11.96 -16.76 4.03
CA ALA A 178 11.20 -18.01 3.96
C ALA A 178 10.45 -18.11 2.63
N PHE A 179 9.85 -17.02 2.15
CA PHE A 179 9.28 -16.96 0.82
C PHE A 179 10.34 -17.08 -0.26
N SER A 180 11.43 -16.31 -0.21
CA SER A 180 12.45 -16.37 -1.25
C SER A 180 13.01 -17.79 -1.46
N ASN A 181 13.07 -18.58 -0.38
CA ASN A 181 13.55 -19.95 -0.35
C ASN A 181 12.47 -21.01 -0.63
N GLY A 182 11.20 -20.61 -0.81
CA GLY A 182 10.08 -21.54 -1.01
C GLY A 182 9.82 -22.44 0.20
N SER A 183 10.09 -21.97 1.42
CA SER A 183 10.03 -22.80 2.63
C SER A 183 8.64 -23.42 2.85
N LYS A 184 8.60 -24.69 3.25
CA LYS A 184 7.37 -25.40 3.64
C LYS A 184 6.60 -24.72 4.79
N TYR A 185 7.30 -23.97 5.66
CA TYR A 185 6.69 -23.28 6.80
C TYR A 185 6.17 -21.88 6.47
N TRP A 186 6.26 -21.45 5.21
CA TRP A 186 5.88 -20.13 4.73
C TRP A 186 4.47 -19.71 5.20
N GLU A 187 3.46 -20.56 5.02
CA GLU A 187 2.08 -20.24 5.41
C GLU A 187 1.91 -19.99 6.91
N ARG A 188 2.58 -20.80 7.75
CA ARG A 188 2.54 -20.62 9.20
C ARG A 188 3.26 -19.33 9.60
N ALA A 189 4.43 -19.06 9.01
CA ALA A 189 5.19 -17.84 9.26
C ALA A 189 4.38 -16.59 8.87
N LYS A 190 3.69 -16.64 7.73
CA LYS A 190 2.78 -15.59 7.26
C LYS A 190 1.63 -15.34 8.24
N GLN A 191 0.94 -16.38 8.69
CA GLN A 191 -0.14 -16.27 9.67
C GLN A 191 0.34 -15.67 11.01
N ILE A 192 1.47 -16.16 11.54
CA ILE A 192 2.07 -15.62 12.77
C ILE A 192 2.45 -14.15 12.59
N THR A 193 3.06 -13.80 11.47
CA THR A 193 3.47 -12.41 11.17
C THR A 193 2.27 -11.48 11.07
N ARG A 194 1.14 -11.93 10.48
CA ARG A 194 -0.11 -11.14 10.45
C ARG A 194 -0.71 -10.95 11.83
N LEU A 195 -0.67 -11.99 12.68
CA LEU A 195 -1.11 -11.88 14.08
C LEU A 195 -0.25 -10.87 14.85
N LEU A 196 1.08 -10.97 14.74
CA LEU A 196 2.02 -10.03 15.36
C LEU A 196 1.83 -8.61 14.82
N SER A 197 1.63 -8.44 13.51
CA SER A 197 1.33 -7.14 12.90
C SER A 197 0.04 -6.53 13.47
N THR A 198 -0.98 -7.36 13.70
CA THR A 198 -2.26 -6.93 14.27
C THR A 198 -2.09 -6.46 15.71
N LEU A 199 -1.41 -7.26 16.54
CA LEU A 199 -1.11 -6.88 17.91
C LEU A 199 -0.23 -5.62 17.95
N HIS A 200 0.79 -5.54 17.09
CA HIS A 200 1.68 -4.39 16.99
C HIS A 200 0.92 -3.11 16.68
N VAL A 201 0.05 -3.11 15.65
CA VAL A 201 -0.76 -1.92 15.31
C VAL A 201 -1.70 -1.51 16.44
N LEU A 202 -2.33 -2.48 17.14
CA LEU A 202 -3.21 -2.18 18.28
C LEU A 202 -2.45 -1.47 19.41
N PHE A 203 -1.24 -1.94 19.73
CA PHE A 203 -0.45 -1.41 20.85
C PHE A 203 0.54 -0.30 20.46
N ALA A 204 0.70 0.03 19.18
CA ALA A 204 1.73 0.96 18.72
C ALA A 204 1.63 2.36 19.36
N VAL A 205 0.43 2.90 19.55
CA VAL A 205 0.24 4.22 20.17
C VAL A 205 0.63 4.21 21.66
N PRO A 206 0.16 3.28 22.50
CA PRO A 206 0.67 3.10 23.86
C PRO A 206 2.18 2.85 23.95
N MET A 207 2.76 2.07 23.03
CA MET A 207 4.21 1.86 22.97
C MET A 207 4.94 3.19 22.72
N MET A 208 4.43 4.04 21.81
CA MET A 208 4.99 5.37 21.55
C MET A 208 4.88 6.30 22.75
N TYR A 209 3.79 6.22 23.53
CA TYR A 209 3.66 6.94 24.78
C TYR A 209 4.80 6.55 25.76
N CYS A 210 5.06 5.25 25.95
CA CYS A 210 6.15 4.77 26.81
C CYS A 210 7.51 5.31 26.37
N TYR A 211 7.82 5.28 25.07
CA TYR A 211 9.09 5.80 24.56
C TYR A 211 9.20 7.31 24.73
N GLY A 212 8.12 8.05 24.47
CA GLY A 212 8.13 9.50 24.55
C GLY A 212 8.34 10.02 25.99
N ARG A 213 7.88 9.28 26.99
CA ARG A 213 7.87 9.76 28.39
C ARG A 213 9.25 10.01 28.98
N PHE A 214 10.29 9.31 28.53
CA PHE A 214 11.69 9.55 28.96
C PHE A 214 12.25 10.88 28.45
N LEU A 215 11.62 11.47 27.42
CA LEU A 215 11.95 12.80 26.90
C LEU A 215 11.09 13.91 27.52
N HIS A 216 10.07 13.56 28.32
CA HIS A 216 9.15 14.52 28.91
C HIS A 216 9.78 15.19 30.14
N CYS A 217 10.63 16.18 29.90
CA CYS A 217 11.37 16.92 30.92
C CYS A 217 10.72 18.27 31.26
N ASP A 218 10.64 18.60 32.55
CA ASP A 218 10.44 19.97 32.98
C ASP A 218 11.80 20.69 33.04
N TYR A 219 12.06 21.55 32.06
CA TYR A 219 13.30 22.31 31.95
C TYR A 219 13.48 23.35 33.06
N THR A 220 12.44 23.66 33.85
CA THR A 220 12.56 24.59 34.97
C THR A 220 13.15 23.92 36.20
N SER A 221 12.72 22.70 36.51
CA SER A 221 13.23 21.90 37.63
C SER A 221 14.35 20.94 37.23
N MET A 222 14.58 20.74 35.93
CA MET A 222 15.46 19.70 35.36
C MET A 222 15.10 18.28 35.80
N THR A 223 13.82 18.05 36.09
CA THR A 223 13.27 16.74 36.48
C THR A 223 12.28 16.23 35.46
N LEU A 224 12.17 14.90 35.33
CA LEU A 224 11.18 14.28 34.46
C LEU A 224 9.77 14.62 34.96
N SER A 225 8.94 15.14 34.05
CA SER A 225 7.55 15.51 34.37
C SER A 225 6.66 14.27 34.49
N GLY A 226 5.92 14.24 35.59
CA GLY A 226 4.91 13.24 35.94
C GLY A 226 5.43 11.84 36.26
N PHE A 227 6.58 11.79 36.92
CA PHE A 227 6.87 10.78 37.93
C PHE A 227 6.77 11.45 39.31
N GLU A 228 6.32 10.73 40.33
CA GLU A 228 6.21 11.27 41.70
C GLU A 228 7.59 11.59 42.30
N GLN A 229 8.60 10.81 41.94
CA GLN A 229 9.98 11.03 42.36
C GLN A 229 10.70 11.94 41.35
N SER A 230 11.45 12.92 41.86
CA SER A 230 12.21 13.89 41.07
C SER A 230 13.43 13.24 40.42
N HIS A 231 13.23 12.42 39.39
CA HIS A 231 14.31 11.88 38.57
C HIS A 231 14.89 12.96 37.66
N ALA A 232 16.21 13.14 37.69
CA ALA A 232 16.88 14.12 36.84
C ALA A 232 16.78 13.72 35.35
N CYS A 233 16.42 14.68 34.49
CA CYS A 233 16.28 14.44 33.05
C CYS A 233 17.59 13.96 32.40
N TRP A 234 18.72 14.43 32.91
CA TRP A 234 20.05 14.15 32.38
C TRP A 234 20.85 13.15 33.23
N SER A 235 20.16 12.30 34.00
CA SER A 235 20.83 11.18 34.65
C SER A 235 21.38 10.19 33.63
N SER A 236 22.51 9.54 33.91
CA SER A 236 23.13 8.56 33.01
C SER A 236 22.16 7.44 32.61
N LEU A 237 21.29 7.04 33.55
CA LEU A 237 20.24 6.05 33.31
C LEU A 237 19.19 6.57 32.32
N ASN A 238 18.67 7.79 32.52
CA ASN A 238 17.67 8.35 31.60
C ASN A 238 18.25 8.63 30.22
N ILE A 239 19.52 9.06 30.12
CA ILE A 239 20.20 9.21 28.82
C ILE A 239 20.22 7.88 28.06
N GLY A 240 20.56 6.77 28.72
CA GLY A 240 20.48 5.44 28.11
C GLY A 240 19.05 5.10 27.64
N MET A 241 18.04 5.41 28.46
CA MET A 241 16.63 5.18 28.12
C MET A 241 16.13 6.06 26.98
N ILE A 242 16.61 7.30 26.85
CA ILE A 242 16.30 8.19 25.72
C ILE A 242 16.83 7.56 24.43
N VAL A 243 18.07 7.07 24.41
CA VAL A 243 18.65 6.42 23.21
C VAL A 243 17.84 5.20 22.80
N ILE A 244 17.53 4.31 23.76
CA ILE A 244 16.70 3.12 23.51
C ILE A 244 15.31 3.52 23.01
N SER A 245 14.71 4.56 23.60
CA SER A 245 13.37 5.03 23.25
C SER A 245 13.30 5.64 21.86
N VAL A 246 14.31 6.39 21.42
CA VAL A 246 14.36 6.93 20.06
C VAL A 246 14.49 5.79 19.03
N ILE A 247 15.38 4.82 19.27
CA ILE A 247 15.53 3.65 18.39
C ILE A 247 14.24 2.81 18.38
N GLY A 248 13.62 2.62 19.54
CA GLY A 248 12.36 1.90 19.70
C GLY A 248 11.18 2.58 19.03
N ALA A 249 11.07 3.91 19.14
CA ALA A 249 10.05 4.71 18.48
C ALA A 249 10.18 4.64 16.96
N LEU A 250 11.40 4.77 16.41
CA LEU A 250 11.67 4.64 14.98
C LEU A 250 11.34 3.23 14.46
N THR A 251 11.75 2.21 15.21
CA THR A 251 11.45 0.81 14.89
C THR A 251 9.94 0.58 14.88
N THR A 252 9.23 1.05 15.91
CA THR A 252 7.77 0.93 16.06
C THR A 252 7.02 1.63 14.95
N LEU A 253 7.46 2.82 14.55
CA LEU A 253 6.87 3.58 13.44
C LEU A 253 7.03 2.82 12.12
N PHE A 254 8.25 2.35 11.83
CA PHE A 254 8.55 1.61 10.61
C PHE A 254 7.77 0.28 10.53
N THR A 255 7.76 -0.51 11.60
CA THR A 255 7.01 -1.78 11.63
C THR A 255 5.50 -1.55 11.53
N SER A 256 4.97 -0.47 12.11
CA SER A 256 3.54 -0.11 11.99
C SER A 256 3.15 0.30 10.58
N ILE A 257 4.03 1.00 9.84
CA ILE A 257 3.82 1.33 8.43
C ILE A 257 3.70 0.04 7.61
N ILE A 258 4.63 -0.91 7.76
CA ILE A 258 4.57 -2.19 7.03
C ILE A 258 3.34 -3.00 7.46
N SER A 259 3.08 -3.08 8.77
CA SER A 259 1.95 -3.83 9.34
C SER A 259 0.61 -3.31 8.79
N SER A 260 0.41 -1.99 8.76
CA SER A 260 -0.81 -1.39 8.24
C SER A 260 -0.99 -1.62 6.73
N LEU A 261 0.09 -1.59 5.93
CA LEU A 261 0.02 -1.91 4.50
C LEU A 261 -0.45 -3.36 4.23
N ILE A 262 -0.12 -4.28 5.13
CA ILE A 262 -0.50 -5.70 5.04
C ILE A 262 -1.94 -5.93 5.55
N MET A 263 -2.33 -5.23 6.62
CA MET A 263 -3.57 -5.53 7.34
C MET A 263 -4.83 -4.95 6.71
N VAL A 264 -4.74 -3.79 6.05
CA VAL A 264 -5.92 -3.10 5.50
C VAL A 264 -6.60 -4.01 4.47
N ASP A 265 -7.92 -4.14 4.55
CA ASP A 265 -8.68 -4.89 3.54
C ASP A 265 -8.88 -4.03 2.29
N ILE A 266 -8.49 -4.55 1.12
CA ILE A 266 -8.67 -3.89 -0.17
C ILE A 266 -9.52 -4.69 -1.15
N ASN A 267 -9.99 -5.87 -0.73
CA ASN A 267 -10.67 -6.79 -1.61
C ASN A 267 -12.11 -6.29 -1.83
N PRO A 268 -12.50 -5.93 -3.08
CA PRO A 268 -13.85 -5.46 -3.37
C PRO A 268 -14.94 -6.49 -3.07
N MET A 269 -14.62 -7.77 -2.93
CA MET A 269 -15.55 -8.83 -2.56
C MET A 269 -15.66 -9.06 -1.05
N SER A 270 -14.80 -8.44 -0.24
CA SER A 270 -14.85 -8.57 1.21
C SER A 270 -16.18 -8.07 1.77
N ARG A 271 -16.75 -8.79 2.76
CA ARG A 271 -17.94 -8.34 3.50
C ARG A 271 -17.57 -7.45 4.70
N GLY A 272 -16.29 -7.21 4.92
CA GLY A 272 -15.78 -6.36 5.99
C GLY A 272 -16.33 -4.93 5.95
N VAL A 273 -16.07 -4.21 7.03
CA VAL A 273 -16.23 -2.76 7.09
C VAL A 273 -14.91 -2.08 6.78
N PHE A 274 -14.97 -0.81 6.38
CA PHE A 274 -13.83 0.05 6.09
C PHE A 274 -12.88 -0.58 5.06
N ILE A 275 -13.48 -1.11 3.98
CA ILE A 275 -12.73 -1.67 2.86
C ILE A 275 -12.23 -0.50 2.04
N SER A 276 -10.91 -0.40 1.91
CA SER A 276 -10.27 0.71 1.21
C SER A 276 -9.91 0.30 -0.21
N PHE A 277 -10.01 1.21 -1.18
CA PHE A 277 -9.43 0.98 -2.50
C PHE A 277 -7.89 0.90 -2.42
N SER A 278 -7.28 1.57 -1.45
CA SER A 278 -5.82 1.61 -1.28
C SER A 278 -5.41 1.64 0.20
N PRO A 279 -4.37 0.90 0.62
CA PRO A 279 -4.01 0.84 2.03
C PRO A 279 -3.36 2.14 2.56
N PHE A 280 -2.90 3.03 1.68
CA PHE A 280 -2.03 4.16 2.06
C PHE A 280 -2.71 5.19 2.95
N PHE A 281 -3.99 5.49 2.77
CA PHE A 281 -4.68 6.42 3.65
C PHE A 281 -4.72 5.90 5.09
N SER A 282 -5.13 4.65 5.29
CA SER A 282 -5.15 4.01 6.61
C SER A 282 -3.74 3.93 7.21
N THR A 283 -2.72 3.62 6.40
CA THR A 283 -1.31 3.65 6.83
C THR A 283 -0.86 5.04 7.28
N MET A 284 -1.19 6.10 6.53
CA MET A 284 -0.89 7.49 6.91
C MET A 284 -1.63 7.91 8.18
N TRP A 285 -2.89 7.51 8.32
CA TRP A 285 -3.66 7.80 9.52
C TRP A 285 -3.06 7.13 10.76
N ILE A 286 -2.79 5.82 10.70
CA ILE A 286 -2.14 5.06 11.78
C ILE A 286 -0.77 5.66 12.13
N SER A 287 0.09 5.88 11.13
CA SER A 287 1.44 6.41 11.37
C SER A 287 1.42 7.83 11.93
N SER A 288 0.46 8.67 11.52
CA SER A 288 0.29 10.01 12.07
C SER A 288 -0.14 10.00 13.53
N ASN A 289 -0.99 9.05 13.95
CA ASN A 289 -1.39 8.90 15.35
C ASN A 289 -0.21 8.43 16.23
N ILE A 290 0.54 7.45 15.75
CA ILE A 290 1.76 6.93 16.39
C ILE A 290 2.79 8.04 16.53
N GLY A 291 3.09 8.76 15.44
CA GLY A 291 4.05 9.86 15.45
C GLY A 291 3.62 11.01 16.36
N PHE A 292 2.33 11.39 16.33
CA PHE A 292 1.79 12.43 17.20
C PHE A 292 1.90 12.07 18.69
N ALA A 293 1.59 10.82 19.07
CA ALA A 293 1.69 10.37 20.45
C ALA A 293 3.12 10.52 21.01
N PHE A 294 4.13 10.25 20.19
CA PHE A 294 5.54 10.47 20.57
C PHE A 294 5.89 11.97 20.64
N VAL A 295 5.54 12.75 19.61
CA VAL A 295 5.82 14.20 19.58
C VAL A 295 5.18 14.93 20.76
N GLN A 296 3.96 14.55 21.14
CA GLN A 296 3.26 15.12 22.29
C GLN A 296 4.04 14.95 23.59
N GLN A 297 4.75 13.84 23.80
CA GLN A 297 5.56 13.61 25.00
C GLN A 297 6.88 14.37 25.00
N VAL A 298 7.43 14.69 23.82
CA VAL A 298 8.67 15.48 23.70
C VAL A 298 8.43 16.95 24.06
N ILE A 299 7.18 17.43 23.97
CA ILE A 299 6.85 18.83 24.26
C ILE A 299 6.85 19.07 25.78
N PRO A 300 7.63 20.05 26.28
CA PRO A 300 7.72 20.32 27.72
C PRO A 300 6.45 20.97 28.28
N PRO A 301 6.26 20.92 29.61
CA PRO A 301 5.06 21.45 30.27
C PRO A 301 4.76 22.94 30.03
N SER A 302 5.81 23.74 29.84
CA SER A 302 5.67 25.16 29.54
C SER A 302 5.00 25.44 28.18
N LEU A 303 4.91 24.43 27.30
CA LEU A 303 4.42 24.55 25.92
C LEU A 303 3.19 23.66 25.64
N TYR A 304 2.38 23.31 26.65
CA TYR A 304 1.19 22.45 26.46
C TYR A 304 0.09 23.01 25.54
N TYR A 305 0.18 24.25 25.07
CA TYR A 305 -0.67 24.76 23.99
C TYR A 305 -0.26 24.23 22.60
N VAL A 306 0.98 23.75 22.44
CA VAL A 306 1.51 23.26 21.16
C VAL A 306 0.89 21.93 20.71
N PRO A 307 0.71 20.90 21.57
CA PRO A 307 0.13 19.64 21.12
C PRO A 307 -1.29 19.76 20.53
N PRO A 308 -2.25 20.51 21.13
CA PRO A 308 -3.55 20.75 20.50
C PRO A 308 -3.44 21.40 19.12
N LEU A 309 -2.52 22.36 18.94
CA LEU A 309 -2.28 23.02 17.65
C LEU A 309 -1.75 22.03 16.61
N LEU A 310 -0.76 21.21 16.97
CA LEU A 310 -0.24 20.16 16.08
C LEU A 310 -1.32 19.12 15.73
N LEU A 311 -2.20 18.79 16.66
CA LEU A 311 -3.31 17.86 16.43
C LEU A 311 -4.34 18.43 15.44
N ILE A 312 -4.66 19.72 15.55
CA ILE A 312 -5.50 20.45 14.57
C ILE A 312 -4.87 20.37 13.19
N LEU A 313 -3.57 20.72 13.05
CA LEU A 313 -2.86 20.67 11.77
C LEU A 313 -2.82 19.25 11.19
N LYS A 314 -2.53 18.25 12.02
CA LYS A 314 -2.51 16.83 11.63
C LYS A 314 -3.87 16.38 11.10
N ASN A 315 -4.94 16.60 11.86
CA ASN A 315 -6.28 16.17 11.47
C ASN A 315 -6.81 16.97 10.28
N LEU A 316 -6.48 18.25 10.14
CA LEU A 316 -6.84 19.06 8.97
C LEU A 316 -6.18 18.52 7.71
N SER A 317 -4.90 18.16 7.77
CA SER A 317 -4.18 17.50 6.67
C SER A 317 -4.86 16.18 6.26
N LEU A 318 -5.24 15.36 7.24
CA LEU A 318 -5.98 14.12 7.00
C LEU A 318 -7.38 14.37 6.42
N CYS A 319 -8.09 15.42 6.85
CA CYS A 319 -9.38 15.81 6.26
C CYS A 319 -9.23 16.17 4.78
N VAL A 320 -8.24 16.98 4.43
CA VAL A 320 -7.95 17.35 3.03
C VAL A 320 -7.64 16.10 2.21
N LEU A 321 -6.79 15.20 2.74
CA LEU A 321 -6.45 13.95 2.08
C LEU A 321 -7.66 13.01 1.93
N GLN A 322 -8.52 12.93 2.95
CA GLN A 322 -9.75 12.13 2.95
C GLN A 322 -10.75 12.63 1.90
N CYS A 323 -10.94 13.95 1.81
CA CYS A 323 -11.79 14.55 0.78
C CYS A 323 -11.21 14.37 -0.63
N TYR A 324 -9.88 14.40 -0.77
CA TYR A 324 -9.21 14.24 -2.07
C TYR A 324 -9.18 12.79 -2.56
N ARG A 325 -9.03 11.80 -1.67
CA ARG A 325 -8.88 10.39 -2.07
C ARG A 325 -10.14 9.55 -1.90
N LEU A 326 -11.05 9.92 -1.00
CA LEU A 326 -12.25 9.15 -0.64
C LEU A 326 -11.97 7.62 -0.59
N PRO A 327 -10.98 7.21 0.23
CA PRO A 327 -10.30 5.93 0.12
C PRO A 327 -11.22 4.72 0.31
N PHE A 328 -12.34 4.84 1.04
CA PHE A 328 -13.21 3.71 1.33
C PHE A 328 -14.21 3.43 0.19
N MET A 329 -14.45 2.16 -0.08
CA MET A 329 -15.39 1.72 -1.13
C MET A 329 -16.84 2.03 -0.76
N ARG A 330 -17.19 2.12 0.53
CA ARG A 330 -18.53 2.58 0.94
C ARG A 330 -18.49 4.07 1.24
N ARG A 331 -19.46 4.79 0.67
CA ARG A 331 -19.65 6.23 0.89
C ARG A 331 -19.78 6.58 2.38
N VAL A 332 -20.65 5.86 3.10
CA VAL A 332 -20.91 6.08 4.52
C VAL A 332 -19.65 5.93 5.38
N GLU A 333 -18.75 4.99 5.03
CA GLU A 333 -17.49 4.78 5.75
C GLU A 333 -16.57 6.00 5.63
N ASN A 334 -16.51 6.63 4.45
CA ASN A 334 -15.78 7.89 4.26
C ASN A 334 -16.38 9.02 5.12
N SER A 335 -17.71 9.13 5.17
CA SER A 335 -18.43 10.13 5.97
C SER A 335 -18.17 9.96 7.47
N VAL A 336 -18.13 8.72 7.98
CA VAL A 336 -17.81 8.43 9.39
C VAL A 336 -16.39 8.90 9.74
N ILE A 337 -15.39 8.51 8.95
CA ILE A 337 -14.00 8.89 9.22
C ILE A 337 -13.81 10.41 9.14
N PHE A 338 -14.41 11.07 8.15
CA PHE A 338 -14.36 12.52 8.04
C PHE A 338 -15.03 13.22 9.23
N GLY A 339 -16.19 12.73 9.67
CA GLY A 339 -16.85 13.21 10.89
C GLY A 339 -15.95 13.09 12.12
N VAL A 340 -15.29 11.95 12.31
CA VAL A 340 -14.34 11.74 13.43
C VAL A 340 -13.21 12.76 13.38
N LEU A 341 -12.60 12.97 12.21
CA LEU A 341 -11.49 13.93 12.06
C LEU A 341 -11.94 15.37 12.35
N VAL A 342 -13.09 15.81 11.83
CA VAL A 342 -13.65 17.14 12.11
C VAL A 342 -13.99 17.30 13.59
N GLY A 343 -14.64 16.31 14.20
CA GLY A 343 -14.91 16.29 15.63
C GLY A 343 -13.63 16.46 16.46
N SER A 344 -12.58 15.69 16.13
CA SER A 344 -11.29 15.78 16.83
C SER A 344 -10.58 17.13 16.65
N ILE A 345 -10.71 17.78 15.48
CA ILE A 345 -10.21 19.16 15.28
C ILE A 345 -10.90 20.11 16.26
N LEU A 346 -12.23 20.05 16.35
CA LEU A 346 -12.97 20.95 17.23
C LEU A 346 -12.73 20.64 18.71
N TRP A 347 -12.59 19.37 19.10
CA TRP A 347 -12.16 19.00 20.46
C TRP A 347 -10.81 19.65 20.78
N SER A 348 -9.84 19.53 19.88
CA SER A 348 -8.50 20.10 20.06
C SER A 348 -8.52 21.62 20.17
N ALA A 349 -9.42 22.31 19.44
CA ALA A 349 -9.61 23.75 19.56
C ALA A 349 -10.16 24.15 20.95
N VAL A 350 -11.05 23.35 21.53
CA VAL A 350 -11.51 23.55 22.91
C VAL A 350 -10.39 23.30 23.91
N SER A 351 -9.58 22.25 23.73
CA SER A 351 -8.40 21.98 24.57
C SER A 351 -7.41 23.14 24.55
N LEU A 352 -7.14 23.71 23.37
CA LEU A 352 -6.30 24.90 23.21
C LEU A 352 -6.87 26.11 23.95
N THR A 353 -8.17 26.36 23.79
CA THR A 353 -8.87 27.47 24.45
C THR A 353 -8.86 27.31 25.97
N SER A 354 -9.11 26.09 26.47
CA SER A 354 -9.06 25.76 27.90
C SER A 354 -7.69 26.11 28.47
N PHE A 355 -6.61 25.64 27.84
CA PHE A 355 -5.24 25.95 28.29
C PHE A 355 -4.96 27.45 28.31
N SER A 356 -5.34 28.19 27.26
CA SER A 356 -5.13 29.64 27.18
C SER A 356 -5.90 30.42 28.26
N VAL A 357 -7.15 30.05 28.55
CA VAL A 357 -7.96 30.70 29.59
C VAL A 357 -7.40 30.40 30.98
N MET A 358 -7.03 29.14 31.25
CA MET A 358 -6.51 28.69 32.55
C MET A 358 -5.09 29.19 32.85
N THR A 359 -4.33 29.58 31.83
CA THR A 359 -2.98 30.11 32.02
C THR A 359 -2.98 31.61 32.31
N ASN A 360 -3.92 32.36 31.72
CA ASN A 360 -3.98 33.81 31.83
C ASN A 360 -4.83 34.32 33.01
N SER A 361 -5.74 33.50 33.55
CA SER A 361 -6.61 33.92 34.65
C SER A 361 -6.18 33.35 35.99
N LYS A 362 -5.78 34.23 36.92
CA LYS A 362 -5.36 33.85 38.28
C LYS A 362 -6.53 33.65 39.26
N ASN A 363 -7.71 34.19 38.95
CA ASN A 363 -8.86 34.25 39.87
C ASN A 363 -9.99 33.28 39.50
N ILE A 364 -9.78 32.39 38.53
CA ILE A 364 -10.79 31.41 38.12
C ILE A 364 -10.64 30.14 38.95
N ASP A 365 -11.75 29.65 39.47
CA ASP A 365 -11.85 28.30 40.03
C ASP A 365 -11.60 27.27 38.93
N THR A 366 -10.38 26.72 38.91
CA THR A 366 -9.90 25.80 37.88
C THR A 366 -10.67 24.49 37.87
N GLU A 367 -11.26 24.08 39.00
CA GLU A 367 -12.03 22.85 39.10
C GLU A 367 -13.36 22.97 38.35
N THR A 368 -14.15 23.99 38.70
CA THR A 368 -15.45 24.22 38.06
C THR A 368 -15.30 24.53 36.58
N VAL A 369 -14.38 25.43 36.22
CA VAL A 369 -14.24 25.85 34.82
C VAL A 369 -13.61 24.75 33.96
N GLY A 370 -12.69 23.95 34.51
CA GLY A 370 -12.13 22.79 33.81
C GLY A 370 -13.19 21.73 33.49
N LEU A 371 -14.11 21.45 34.43
CA LEU A 371 -15.23 20.55 34.21
C LEU A 371 -16.20 21.07 33.14
N ILE A 372 -16.48 22.37 33.14
CA ILE A 372 -17.29 23.03 32.10
C ILE A 372 -16.64 22.87 30.74
N PHE A 373 -15.34 23.16 30.61
CA PHE A 373 -14.61 22.98 29.34
C PHE A 373 -14.62 21.53 28.85
N MET A 374 -14.55 20.55 29.75
CA MET A 374 -14.67 19.13 29.38
C MET A 374 -16.05 18.83 28.77
N GLY A 375 -17.13 19.30 29.40
CA GLY A 375 -18.49 19.13 28.86
C GLY A 375 -18.69 19.83 27.52
N ILE A 376 -18.11 21.03 27.37
CA ILE A 376 -18.09 21.77 26.10
C ILE A 376 -17.31 21.00 25.03
N ALA A 377 -16.13 20.45 25.35
CA ALA A 377 -15.29 19.70 24.42
C ALA A 377 -16.04 18.48 23.84
N LEU A 378 -16.70 17.70 24.71
CA LEU A 378 -17.50 16.55 24.29
C LEU A 378 -18.68 16.97 23.42
N SER A 379 -19.40 18.03 23.80
CA SER A 379 -20.56 18.53 23.05
C SER A 379 -20.17 19.05 21.66
N ILE A 380 -19.07 19.82 21.59
CA ILE A 380 -18.52 20.36 20.35
C ILE A 380 -17.96 19.24 19.46
N PHE A 381 -17.37 18.18 20.04
CA PHE A 381 -16.95 17.01 19.29
C PHE A 381 -18.14 16.31 18.61
N ILE A 382 -19.23 16.05 19.34
CA ILE A 382 -20.43 15.41 18.79
C ILE A 382 -21.02 16.28 17.67
N LEU A 383 -21.12 17.59 17.89
CA LEU A 383 -21.58 18.52 16.87
C LEU A 383 -20.68 18.51 15.63
N GLY A 384 -19.36 18.56 15.82
CA GLY A 384 -18.36 18.46 14.76
C GLY A 384 -18.45 17.16 13.97
N PHE A 385 -18.67 16.04 14.66
CA PHE A 385 -18.88 14.74 14.05
C PHE A 385 -20.13 14.73 13.15
N ILE A 386 -21.26 15.20 13.66
CA ILE A 386 -22.53 15.25 12.91
C ILE A 386 -22.39 16.17 11.68
N CYS A 387 -21.82 17.37 11.87
CA CYS A 387 -21.61 18.33 10.79
C CYS A 387 -20.64 17.79 9.72
N GLY A 388 -19.51 17.22 10.15
CA GLY A 388 -18.54 16.60 9.26
C GLY A 388 -19.16 15.43 8.48
N PHE A 389 -19.81 14.50 9.17
CA PHE A 389 -20.50 13.36 8.55
C PHE A 389 -21.54 13.82 7.52
N ALA A 390 -22.43 14.73 7.90
CA ALA A 390 -23.47 15.25 7.02
C ALA A 390 -22.88 15.98 5.81
N SER A 391 -21.84 16.80 6.01
CA SER A 391 -21.22 17.54 4.92
C SER A 391 -20.63 16.61 3.84
N LEU A 392 -19.88 15.57 4.23
CA LEU A 392 -19.28 14.66 3.25
C LEU A 392 -20.33 13.73 2.61
N GLU A 393 -21.36 13.33 3.37
CA GLU A 393 -22.47 12.53 2.84
C GLU A 393 -23.29 13.32 1.80
N ILE A 394 -23.54 14.60 2.04
CA ILE A 394 -24.23 15.48 1.07
C ILE A 394 -23.37 15.64 -0.19
N VAL A 395 -22.08 15.99 -0.03
CA VAL A 395 -21.16 16.20 -1.16
C VAL A 395 -21.04 14.94 -2.02
N SER A 396 -20.86 13.78 -1.39
CA SER A 396 -20.72 12.50 -2.11
C SER A 396 -22.01 12.06 -2.80
N ARG A 397 -23.20 12.33 -2.23
CA ARG A 397 -24.49 12.13 -2.94
C ARG A 397 -24.66 13.05 -4.14
N LEU A 398 -24.23 14.31 -4.02
CA LEU A 398 -24.26 15.26 -5.13
C LEU A 398 -23.34 14.80 -6.26
N MET A 399 -22.12 14.33 -5.95
CA MET A 399 -21.20 13.76 -6.93
C MET A 399 -21.81 12.56 -7.66
N GLN A 400 -22.40 11.60 -6.94
CA GLN A 400 -23.06 10.44 -7.56
C GLN A 400 -24.24 10.85 -8.46
N THR A 401 -25.10 11.75 -7.98
CA THR A 401 -26.26 12.23 -8.74
C THR A 401 -25.82 12.95 -10.01
N TYR A 402 -24.75 13.74 -9.92
CA TYR A 402 -24.17 14.44 -11.06
C TYR A 402 -23.62 13.47 -12.12
N VAL A 403 -22.82 12.48 -11.71
CA VAL A 403 -22.29 11.46 -12.63
C VAL A 403 -23.43 10.67 -13.27
N LYS A 404 -24.42 10.23 -12.49
CA LYS A 404 -25.57 9.49 -13.00
C LYS A 404 -26.35 10.29 -14.05
N LYS A 405 -26.71 11.55 -13.75
CA LYS A 405 -27.42 12.42 -14.69
C LYS A 405 -26.64 12.63 -16.00
N ASN A 406 -25.33 12.79 -15.91
CA ASN A 406 -24.48 12.95 -17.10
C ASN A 406 -24.43 11.67 -17.94
N ILE A 407 -24.40 10.48 -17.33
CA ILE A 407 -24.44 9.22 -18.07
C ILE A 407 -25.79 9.06 -18.78
N GLU A 408 -26.89 9.34 -18.08
CA GLU A 408 -28.25 9.25 -18.65
C GLU A 408 -28.46 10.24 -19.80
N ALA A 409 -27.95 11.48 -19.69
CA ALA A 409 -28.00 12.46 -20.77
C ALA A 409 -27.18 12.01 -21.98
N ASN A 410 -25.93 11.59 -21.77
CA ASN A 410 -25.03 11.20 -22.86
C ASN A 410 -25.45 9.89 -23.56
N LEU A 411 -26.14 9.00 -22.86
CA LEU A 411 -26.72 7.78 -23.44
C LEU A 411 -27.76 8.09 -24.52
N LEU A 412 -28.48 9.20 -24.40
CA LEU A 412 -29.51 9.61 -25.35
C LEU A 412 -28.90 10.31 -26.57
N ASP A 413 -27.84 11.09 -26.37
CA ASP A 413 -27.32 12.00 -27.39
C ASP A 413 -26.21 11.40 -28.26
N GLY A 414 -25.59 10.28 -27.84
CA GLY A 414 -24.57 9.57 -28.63
C GLY A 414 -23.26 10.34 -28.88
N GLU A 415 -23.17 11.61 -28.47
CA GLU A 415 -21.99 12.46 -28.60
C GLU A 415 -21.13 12.54 -27.32
N LEU A 416 -19.86 12.88 -27.55
CA LEU A 416 -18.67 12.55 -26.76
C LEU A 416 -18.65 13.07 -25.30
N PHE A 417 -18.32 12.15 -24.39
CA PHE A 417 -18.14 12.25 -22.92
C PHE A 417 -17.02 13.20 -22.42
N LEU A 418 -16.76 14.36 -23.04
CA LEU A 418 -15.35 14.78 -23.12
C LEU A 418 -14.74 15.77 -22.13
N ASP A 419 -15.34 16.19 -21.01
CA ASP A 419 -14.50 16.98 -20.08
C ASP A 419 -14.91 16.97 -18.61
N ARG A 420 -16.15 17.37 -18.29
CA ARG A 420 -16.51 17.64 -16.88
C ARG A 420 -16.99 16.42 -16.10
N GLY A 421 -17.49 15.39 -16.77
CA GLY A 421 -17.99 14.16 -16.12
C GLY A 421 -16.88 13.25 -15.59
N ILE A 422 -15.67 13.34 -16.17
CA ILE A 422 -14.56 12.44 -15.89
C ILE A 422 -14.04 12.62 -14.45
N LYS A 423 -14.08 13.84 -13.91
CA LYS A 423 -13.49 14.19 -12.60
C LYS A 423 -14.04 13.39 -11.41
N TYR A 424 -15.28 12.89 -11.49
CA TYR A 424 -15.91 12.14 -10.40
C TYR A 424 -16.20 10.68 -10.76
N MET A 425 -15.76 10.25 -11.94
CA MET A 425 -16.02 8.92 -12.46
C MET A 425 -15.35 7.85 -11.62
N ASP A 426 -14.14 8.13 -11.13
CA ASP A 426 -13.34 7.24 -10.30
C ASP A 426 -14.04 6.89 -8.98
N TYR A 427 -14.53 7.90 -8.26
CA TYR A 427 -15.30 7.70 -7.03
C TYR A 427 -16.60 6.98 -7.29
N PHE A 428 -17.29 7.30 -8.39
CA PHE A 428 -18.53 6.62 -8.77
C PHE A 428 -18.29 5.13 -9.02
N ILE A 429 -17.25 4.75 -9.76
CA ILE A 429 -16.91 3.34 -10.00
C ILE A 429 -16.51 2.65 -8.70
N ILE A 430 -15.70 3.29 -7.85
CA ILE A 430 -15.32 2.75 -6.53
C ILE A 430 -16.56 2.45 -5.67
N TRP A 431 -17.51 3.38 -5.59
CA TRP A 431 -18.73 3.18 -4.78
C TRP A 431 -19.66 2.13 -5.38
N SER A 432 -19.72 2.05 -6.71
CA SER A 432 -20.49 1.02 -7.43
C SER A 432 -19.97 -0.40 -7.16
N MET A 433 -18.73 -0.55 -6.66
CA MET A 433 -18.22 -1.87 -6.26
C MET A 433 -18.96 -2.47 -5.06
N LYS A 434 -19.62 -1.64 -4.24
CA LYS A 434 -20.40 -2.08 -3.08
C LYS A 434 -21.89 -1.83 -3.22
N ASP A 435 -22.30 -0.93 -4.11
CA ASP A 435 -23.69 -0.61 -4.37
C ASP A 435 -24.13 -1.20 -5.72
N SER A 436 -24.86 -2.32 -5.66
CA SER A 436 -25.36 -3.01 -6.84
C SER A 436 -26.36 -2.18 -7.65
N SER A 437 -26.94 -1.12 -7.09
CA SER A 437 -27.86 -0.25 -7.83
C SER A 437 -27.17 0.59 -8.91
N HIS A 438 -25.83 0.67 -8.86
CA HIS A 438 -25.01 1.47 -9.77
C HIS A 438 -24.10 0.63 -10.67
N SER A 439 -24.14 -0.71 -10.57
CA SER A 439 -23.24 -1.59 -11.32
C SER A 439 -23.38 -1.45 -12.84
N ASP A 440 -24.61 -1.30 -13.33
CA ASP A 440 -24.90 -1.22 -14.77
C ASP A 440 -24.31 0.07 -15.38
N TYR A 441 -24.41 1.18 -14.63
CA TYR A 441 -23.84 2.47 -15.03
C TYR A 441 -22.30 2.41 -15.03
N ALA A 442 -21.70 1.78 -14.02
CA ALA A 442 -20.25 1.63 -13.94
C ALA A 442 -19.71 0.71 -15.05
N GLU A 443 -20.41 -0.38 -15.38
CA GLU A 443 -20.04 -1.26 -16.49
C GLU A 443 -20.11 -0.52 -17.83
N LEU A 444 -21.19 0.24 -18.06
CA LEU A 444 -21.33 1.08 -19.25
C LEU A 444 -20.20 2.11 -19.35
N LEU A 445 -19.91 2.83 -18.26
CA LEU A 445 -18.80 3.79 -18.20
C LEU A 445 -17.48 3.13 -18.57
N ILE A 446 -17.17 1.98 -17.99
CA ILE A 446 -15.91 1.26 -18.27
C ILE A 446 -15.84 0.81 -19.73
N LYS A 447 -16.95 0.33 -20.31
CA LYS A 447 -17.01 -0.03 -21.73
C LYS A 447 -16.79 1.19 -22.63
N THR A 448 -17.47 2.30 -22.34
CA THR A 448 -17.33 3.55 -23.08
C THR A 448 -15.90 4.06 -23.00
N VAL A 449 -15.33 4.16 -21.80
CA VAL A 449 -13.94 4.58 -21.57
C VAL A 449 -12.95 3.67 -22.28
N SER A 450 -13.14 2.34 -22.19
CA SER A 450 -12.26 1.36 -22.85
C SER A 450 -12.33 1.40 -24.38
N SER A 451 -13.48 1.80 -24.94
CA SER A 451 -13.68 1.97 -26.39
C SER A 451 -13.19 3.33 -26.90
N SER A 452 -13.18 4.33 -26.03
CA SER A 452 -12.76 5.69 -26.37
C SER A 452 -11.23 5.81 -26.40
N LYS A 453 -10.70 6.69 -27.26
CA LYS A 453 -9.27 7.06 -27.27
C LYS A 453 -8.94 8.12 -26.21
N ILE A 454 -9.76 8.27 -25.17
CA ILE A 454 -9.58 9.30 -24.15
C ILE A 454 -8.37 8.93 -23.28
N ASP A 455 -7.51 9.91 -23.03
CA ASP A 455 -6.40 9.77 -22.09
C ASP A 455 -6.93 9.73 -20.65
N VAL A 456 -7.24 8.52 -20.20
CA VAL A 456 -7.68 8.27 -18.82
C VAL A 456 -6.49 8.30 -17.87
N SER A 457 -6.67 8.88 -16.68
CA SER A 457 -5.63 8.92 -15.66
C SER A 457 -5.21 7.51 -15.22
N PHE A 458 -3.98 7.39 -14.68
CA PHE A 458 -3.46 6.10 -14.19
C PHE A 458 -4.36 5.47 -13.12
N GLN A 459 -4.90 6.29 -12.20
CA GLN A 459 -5.77 5.83 -11.13
C GLN A 459 -7.10 5.31 -11.66
N ASP A 460 -7.70 5.99 -12.64
CA ASP A 460 -8.97 5.58 -13.25
C ASP A 460 -8.83 4.23 -13.98
N ARG A 461 -7.72 4.04 -14.70
CA ARG A 461 -7.40 2.76 -15.34
C ARG A 461 -7.28 1.65 -14.32
N LEU A 462 -6.60 1.91 -13.20
CA LEU A 462 -6.45 0.94 -12.12
C LEU A 462 -7.80 0.58 -11.49
N ILE A 463 -8.68 1.56 -11.26
CA ILE A 463 -10.04 1.34 -10.75
C ILE A 463 -10.87 0.52 -11.74
N ALA A 464 -10.80 0.84 -13.04
CA ALA A 464 -11.51 0.11 -14.09
C ALA A 464 -11.01 -1.35 -14.20
N ILE A 465 -9.70 -1.58 -14.08
CA ILE A 465 -9.11 -2.93 -14.05
C ILE A 465 -9.68 -3.74 -12.88
N VAL A 466 -9.67 -3.18 -11.67
CA VAL A 466 -10.17 -3.86 -10.46
C VAL A 466 -11.67 -4.13 -10.58
N TYR A 467 -12.45 -3.17 -11.06
CA TYR A 467 -13.89 -3.35 -11.27
C TYR A 467 -14.16 -4.47 -12.29
N THR A 468 -13.49 -4.42 -13.45
CA THR A 468 -13.65 -5.39 -14.53
C THR A 468 -13.26 -6.79 -14.10
N TYR A 469 -12.24 -6.91 -13.26
CA TYR A 469 -11.77 -8.21 -12.78
C TYR A 469 -12.74 -8.84 -11.78
N TYR A 470 -13.23 -8.06 -10.80
CA TYR A 470 -14.07 -8.61 -9.73
C TYR A 470 -15.55 -8.70 -10.07
N LEU A 471 -16.13 -7.69 -10.74
CA LEU A 471 -17.58 -7.52 -10.81
C LEU A 471 -18.18 -7.86 -12.17
N ILE A 472 -17.37 -7.90 -13.23
CA ILE A 472 -17.83 -8.32 -14.55
C ILE A 472 -17.49 -9.80 -14.70
N GLU A 473 -18.48 -10.62 -15.03
CA GLU A 473 -18.28 -12.05 -15.22
C GLU A 473 -17.52 -12.33 -16.54
N ASN A 474 -16.58 -13.28 -16.52
CA ASN A 474 -15.80 -13.72 -17.69
C ASN A 474 -14.91 -12.65 -18.35
N SER A 475 -14.58 -11.56 -17.66
CA SER A 475 -13.73 -10.46 -18.16
C SER A 475 -12.31 -10.47 -17.61
N GLU A 476 -11.86 -11.58 -17.03
CA GLU A 476 -10.49 -11.74 -16.52
C GLU A 476 -9.45 -11.40 -17.60
N ALA A 477 -9.61 -11.94 -18.81
CA ALA A 477 -8.71 -11.66 -19.94
C ALA A 477 -8.67 -10.17 -20.30
N SER A 478 -9.82 -9.49 -20.28
CA SER A 478 -9.92 -8.05 -20.54
C SER A 478 -9.22 -7.23 -19.46
N SER A 479 -9.39 -7.60 -18.19
CA SER A 479 -8.72 -6.93 -17.08
C SER A 479 -7.19 -7.09 -17.15
N ILE A 480 -6.68 -8.28 -17.53
CA ILE A 480 -5.25 -8.54 -17.72
C ILE A 480 -4.70 -7.72 -18.90
N LEU A 481 -5.46 -7.57 -19.99
CA LEU A 481 -5.08 -6.72 -21.12
C LEU A 481 -4.96 -5.25 -20.69
N LEU A 482 -5.96 -4.74 -19.95
CA LEU A 482 -5.94 -3.36 -19.41
C LEU A 482 -4.78 -3.15 -18.44
N LEU A 483 -4.47 -4.17 -17.63
CA LEU A 483 -3.34 -4.17 -16.70
C LEU A 483 -2.01 -4.04 -17.44
N LYS A 484 -1.79 -4.81 -18.52
CA LYS A 484 -0.59 -4.70 -19.37
C LYS A 484 -0.45 -3.31 -20.01
N LYS A 485 -1.54 -2.76 -20.55
CA LYS A 485 -1.55 -1.38 -21.09
C LYS A 485 -1.24 -0.33 -20.03
N THR A 486 -1.67 -0.55 -18.80
CA THR A 486 -1.42 0.38 -17.68
C THR A 486 0.01 0.27 -17.16
N GLU A 487 0.64 -0.90 -17.29
CA GLU A 487 2.05 -1.12 -16.96
C GLU A 487 2.99 -0.23 -17.78
N GLU A 488 2.66 0.06 -19.04
CA GLU A 488 3.43 0.98 -19.90
C GLU A 488 3.48 2.40 -19.35
N LEU A 489 2.48 2.81 -18.55
CA LEU A 489 2.41 4.14 -17.94
C LEU A 489 3.07 4.20 -16.56
N ILE A 490 3.53 3.06 -16.02
CA ILE A 490 3.98 2.96 -14.64
C ILE A 490 5.14 3.90 -14.33
N ASP A 491 6.04 4.15 -15.28
CA ASP A 491 7.24 4.96 -15.02
C ASP A 491 6.91 6.41 -14.67
N THR A 492 5.81 6.93 -15.20
CA THR A 492 5.31 8.30 -14.92
C THR A 492 4.55 8.40 -13.59
N ALA A 493 4.10 7.28 -13.04
CA ALA A 493 3.30 7.27 -11.82
C ALA A 493 4.15 7.64 -10.58
N ASN A 494 3.51 8.27 -9.60
CA ASN A 494 4.15 8.55 -8.31
C ASN A 494 4.39 7.23 -7.54
N PHE A 495 5.19 7.29 -6.47
CA PHE A 495 5.54 6.11 -5.67
C PHE A 495 4.32 5.36 -5.11
N ILE A 496 3.29 6.10 -4.64
CA ILE A 496 2.09 5.53 -4.04
C ILE A 496 1.30 4.73 -5.08
N ASP A 497 1.11 5.32 -6.26
CA ASP A 497 0.38 4.72 -7.37
C ASP A 497 1.15 3.51 -7.94
N LYS A 498 2.49 3.58 -8.02
CA LYS A 498 3.36 2.43 -8.36
C LYS A 498 3.17 1.27 -7.40
N MET A 499 3.20 1.54 -6.10
CA MET A 499 2.97 0.51 -5.08
C MET A 499 1.55 -0.05 -5.14
N ASN A 500 0.54 0.80 -5.31
CA ASN A 500 -0.85 0.37 -5.44
C ASN A 500 -1.05 -0.51 -6.67
N PHE A 501 -0.44 -0.13 -7.79
CA PHE A 501 -0.43 -0.94 -9.02
C PHE A 501 0.25 -2.29 -8.81
N MET A 502 1.42 -2.36 -8.18
CA MET A 502 2.07 -3.65 -7.90
C MET A 502 1.18 -4.56 -7.04
N ILE A 503 0.51 -3.99 -6.04
CA ILE A 503 -0.44 -4.72 -5.19
C ILE A 503 -1.59 -5.30 -6.02
N ARG A 504 -2.26 -4.46 -6.82
CA ARG A 504 -3.38 -4.88 -7.66
C ARG A 504 -2.96 -5.83 -8.79
N LYS A 505 -1.80 -5.60 -9.41
CA LYS A 505 -1.23 -6.45 -10.45
C LYS A 505 -1.12 -7.88 -9.94
N LYS A 506 -0.47 -8.06 -8.79
CA LYS A 506 -0.26 -9.38 -8.21
C LYS A 506 -1.58 -10.01 -7.73
N GLU A 507 -2.50 -9.23 -7.15
CA GLU A 507 -3.85 -9.70 -6.80
C GLU A 507 -4.59 -10.29 -8.00
N ILE A 508 -4.57 -9.61 -9.15
CA ILE A 508 -5.25 -10.03 -10.37
C ILE A 508 -4.54 -11.20 -11.08
N THR A 509 -3.20 -11.23 -11.08
CA THR A 509 -2.45 -12.30 -11.76
C THR A 509 -2.40 -13.59 -10.95
N CYS A 510 -2.44 -13.52 -9.61
CA CYS A 510 -2.29 -14.70 -8.74
C CYS A 510 -3.49 -15.63 -8.71
N THR A 511 -4.68 -15.21 -9.16
CA THR A 511 -5.83 -16.13 -9.17
C THR A 511 -5.74 -17.19 -10.27
N ASN A 512 -4.97 -16.92 -11.33
CA ASN A 512 -4.89 -17.79 -12.49
C ASN A 512 -3.56 -18.55 -12.58
N MET A 513 -2.53 -18.05 -11.90
CA MET A 513 -1.23 -18.70 -11.75
C MET A 513 -1.04 -19.08 -10.28
N SER A 514 -0.98 -20.38 -9.98
CA SER A 514 -0.65 -20.84 -8.64
C SER A 514 0.66 -20.20 -8.19
N GLU A 515 0.82 -19.88 -6.90
CA GLU A 515 2.07 -19.30 -6.36
C GLU A 515 3.33 -20.09 -6.78
N ILE A 516 3.14 -21.38 -7.07
CA ILE A 516 4.13 -22.32 -7.59
C ILE A 516 4.64 -21.88 -8.95
N GLY A 517 3.79 -21.39 -9.85
CA GLY A 517 4.20 -20.82 -11.13
C GLY A 517 5.26 -19.74 -10.98
N ASN A 518 5.10 -18.82 -10.02
CA ASN A 518 6.11 -17.78 -9.76
C ASN A 518 7.43 -18.35 -9.25
N TYR A 519 7.39 -19.39 -8.40
CA TYR A 519 8.60 -20.07 -7.97
C TYR A 519 9.29 -20.81 -9.12
N LEU A 520 8.51 -21.47 -9.98
CA LEU A 520 9.03 -22.17 -11.15
C LEU A 520 9.65 -21.19 -12.14
N GLU A 521 9.01 -20.06 -12.42
CA GLU A 521 9.58 -18.99 -13.26
C GLU A 521 10.91 -18.48 -12.69
N LYS A 522 10.97 -18.21 -11.38
CA LYS A 522 12.21 -17.79 -10.70
C LYS A 522 13.31 -18.84 -10.83
N VAL A 523 12.96 -20.12 -10.66
CA VAL A 523 13.91 -21.24 -10.81
C VAL A 523 14.37 -21.36 -12.25
N LEU A 524 13.49 -21.27 -13.24
CA LEU A 524 13.83 -21.33 -14.66
C LEU A 524 14.81 -20.21 -15.06
N MET A 525 14.56 -18.99 -14.61
CA MET A 525 15.48 -17.85 -14.81
C MET A 525 16.86 -18.10 -14.18
N LYS A 526 16.90 -18.68 -12.98
CA LYS A 526 18.17 -19.06 -12.32
C LYS A 526 18.88 -20.19 -13.08
N GLN A 527 18.15 -21.18 -13.58
CA GLN A 527 18.72 -22.24 -14.42
C GLN A 527 19.36 -21.67 -15.68
N GLU A 528 18.68 -20.74 -16.36
CA GLU A 528 19.25 -20.04 -17.52
C GLU A 528 20.52 -19.27 -17.14
N ASN A 529 20.51 -18.55 -16.02
CA ASN A 529 21.69 -17.85 -15.51
C ASN A 529 22.86 -18.81 -15.20
N ILE A 530 22.59 -19.98 -14.62
CA ILE A 530 23.61 -21.01 -14.40
C ILE A 530 24.23 -21.47 -15.72
N LEU A 531 23.42 -21.67 -16.76
CA LEU A 531 23.92 -22.04 -18.09
C LEU A 531 24.78 -20.93 -18.72
N LEU A 532 24.39 -19.67 -18.56
CA LEU A 532 25.18 -18.51 -18.99
C LEU A 532 26.52 -18.41 -18.23
N LEU A 533 26.49 -18.59 -16.91
CA LEU A 533 27.71 -18.60 -16.08
C LEU A 533 28.64 -19.76 -16.45
N LYS A 534 28.09 -20.97 -16.70
CA LYS A 534 28.89 -22.10 -17.20
C LYS A 534 29.52 -21.79 -18.55
N LYS A 535 28.78 -21.18 -19.47
CA LYS A 535 29.32 -20.76 -20.78
C LYS A 535 30.43 -19.72 -20.62
N SER A 536 30.24 -18.74 -19.72
CA SER A 536 31.25 -17.73 -19.40
C SER A 536 32.50 -18.36 -18.77
N PHE A 537 32.32 -19.28 -17.83
CA PHE A 537 33.40 -20.03 -17.21
C PHE A 537 34.26 -20.74 -18.26
N TRP A 538 33.65 -21.50 -19.17
CA TRP A 538 34.39 -22.17 -20.24
C TRP A 538 35.09 -21.19 -21.18
N LYS A 539 34.48 -20.04 -21.48
CA LYS A 539 35.11 -19.00 -22.29
C LYS A 539 36.36 -18.44 -21.60
N THR A 540 36.28 -18.15 -20.30
CA THR A 540 37.42 -17.66 -19.51
C THR A 540 38.49 -18.72 -19.34
N LEU A 541 38.11 -19.99 -19.18
CA LEU A 541 39.06 -21.10 -19.05
C LEU A 541 39.85 -21.33 -20.34
N LEU A 542 39.19 -21.16 -21.49
CA LEU A 542 39.79 -21.34 -22.81
C LEU A 542 40.52 -20.08 -23.33
N SER A 543 40.38 -18.93 -22.67
CA SER A 543 41.11 -17.73 -23.06
C SER A 543 42.56 -17.79 -22.60
N GLU A 544 43.49 -17.34 -23.45
CA GLU A 544 44.93 -17.35 -23.17
C GLU A 544 45.29 -16.55 -21.90
N ASP A 545 44.54 -15.48 -21.59
CA ASP A 545 44.70 -14.63 -20.41
C ASP A 545 43.74 -15.01 -19.26
N SER A 546 43.58 -16.29 -18.96
CA SER A 546 42.66 -16.72 -17.88
C SER A 546 43.13 -16.22 -16.51
N SER A 547 42.32 -15.36 -15.87
CA SER A 547 42.53 -14.95 -14.49
C SER A 547 41.94 -15.99 -13.54
N GLU A 548 42.77 -16.60 -12.70
CA GLU A 548 42.36 -17.57 -11.67
C GLU A 548 41.20 -17.04 -10.80
N ARG A 549 41.28 -15.77 -10.37
CA ARG A 549 40.22 -15.11 -9.58
C ARG A 549 38.88 -15.04 -10.31
N ALA A 550 38.89 -14.88 -11.64
CA ALA A 550 37.67 -14.83 -12.44
C ALA A 550 37.03 -16.23 -12.57
N LEU A 551 37.86 -17.28 -12.65
CA LEU A 551 37.40 -18.67 -12.63
C LEU A 551 36.81 -19.04 -11.27
N GLU A 552 37.52 -18.76 -10.17
CA GLU A 552 37.03 -18.98 -8.81
C GLU A 552 35.71 -18.25 -8.54
N SER A 553 35.63 -16.97 -8.94
CA SER A 553 34.39 -16.19 -8.81
C SER A 553 33.24 -16.82 -9.60
N SER A 554 33.50 -17.31 -10.81
CA SER A 554 32.48 -17.97 -11.64
C SER A 554 32.01 -19.29 -11.02
N ILE A 555 32.94 -20.13 -10.53
CA ILE A 555 32.62 -21.40 -9.85
C ILE A 555 31.77 -21.13 -8.61
N ARG A 556 32.17 -20.17 -7.78
CA ARG A 556 31.43 -19.79 -6.58
C ARG A 556 30.00 -19.33 -6.90
N ASN A 557 29.84 -18.49 -7.93
CA ASN A 557 28.52 -18.01 -8.36
C ASN A 557 27.64 -19.15 -8.90
N ILE A 558 28.22 -20.07 -9.69
CA ILE A 558 27.51 -21.26 -10.19
C ILE A 558 27.05 -22.13 -9.01
N SER A 559 27.92 -22.38 -8.04
CA SER A 559 27.60 -23.20 -6.86
C SER A 559 26.45 -22.62 -6.04
N ILE A 560 26.52 -21.32 -5.73
CA ILE A 560 25.45 -20.60 -5.00
C ILE A 560 24.11 -20.68 -5.73
N GLU A 561 24.09 -20.50 -7.04
CA GLU A 561 22.85 -20.56 -7.83
C GLU A 561 22.31 -21.99 -7.95
N ILE A 562 23.18 -23.00 -8.07
CA ILE A 562 22.80 -24.41 -8.07
C ILE A 562 22.16 -24.80 -6.73
N GLU A 563 22.82 -24.48 -5.61
CA GLU A 563 22.32 -24.76 -4.26
C GLU A 563 20.96 -24.08 -4.05
N SER A 564 20.85 -22.79 -4.43
CA SER A 564 19.58 -22.05 -4.33
C SER A 564 18.46 -22.67 -5.17
N CYS A 565 18.73 -23.14 -6.40
CA CYS A 565 17.71 -23.82 -7.22
C CYS A 565 17.30 -25.15 -6.62
N ASN A 566 18.28 -25.92 -6.15
CA ASN A 566 18.05 -27.22 -5.54
C ASN A 566 17.19 -27.09 -4.27
N ASP A 567 17.52 -26.16 -3.37
CA ASP A 567 16.75 -25.89 -2.15
C ASP A 567 15.29 -25.53 -2.45
N ILE A 568 15.06 -24.62 -3.41
CA ILE A 568 13.71 -24.22 -3.81
C ILE A 568 12.94 -25.41 -4.38
N LEU A 569 13.54 -26.16 -5.31
CA LEU A 569 12.88 -27.30 -5.95
C LEU A 569 12.62 -28.45 -4.96
N GLN A 570 13.54 -28.77 -4.07
CA GLN A 570 13.34 -29.77 -3.02
C GLN A 570 12.22 -29.36 -2.04
N ASN A 571 12.17 -28.08 -1.66
CA ASN A 571 11.07 -27.55 -0.84
C ASN A 571 9.72 -27.63 -1.56
N LEU A 572 9.67 -27.31 -2.86
CA LEU A 572 8.45 -27.42 -3.67
C LEU A 572 7.99 -28.87 -3.82
N VAL A 573 8.90 -29.79 -4.15
CA VAL A 573 8.60 -31.23 -4.30
C VAL A 573 8.12 -31.85 -2.99
N SER A 574 8.72 -31.48 -1.85
CA SER A 574 8.31 -31.99 -0.53
C SER A 574 7.01 -31.37 0.00
N GLY A 575 6.67 -30.16 -0.45
CA GLY A 575 5.50 -29.40 0.00
C GLY A 575 4.24 -29.62 -0.84
N LYS A 576 4.37 -29.68 -2.17
CA LYS A 576 3.24 -29.68 -3.12
C LYS A 576 3.46 -30.68 -4.26
N ARG A 577 2.42 -31.47 -4.57
CA ARG A 577 2.46 -32.52 -5.62
C ARG A 577 1.90 -32.01 -6.95
N GLU A 578 2.56 -31.01 -7.54
CA GLU A 578 2.20 -30.51 -8.88
C GLU A 578 3.14 -31.07 -9.95
N LYS A 579 2.59 -31.60 -11.06
CA LYS A 579 3.37 -32.18 -12.16
C LYS A 579 4.40 -31.23 -12.78
N SER A 580 4.09 -29.93 -12.85
CA SER A 580 4.98 -28.88 -13.35
C SER A 580 6.26 -28.74 -12.51
N VAL A 581 6.15 -28.93 -11.19
CA VAL A 581 7.30 -28.92 -10.27
C VAL A 581 8.21 -30.10 -10.54
N TYR A 582 7.65 -31.30 -10.69
CA TYR A 582 8.43 -32.51 -10.95
C TYR A 582 9.14 -32.43 -12.31
N ARG A 583 8.49 -31.91 -13.36
CA ARG A 583 9.12 -31.68 -14.66
C ARG A 583 10.26 -30.66 -14.58
N THR A 584 10.04 -29.54 -13.90
CA THR A 584 11.08 -28.52 -13.73
C THR A 584 12.26 -29.05 -12.92
N TYR A 585 12.01 -29.90 -11.92
CA TYR A 585 13.07 -30.53 -11.14
C TYR A 585 13.82 -31.60 -11.93
N ALA A 586 13.13 -32.46 -12.68
CA ALA A 586 13.75 -33.42 -13.58
C ALA A 586 14.67 -32.71 -14.60
N ARG A 587 14.17 -31.63 -15.23
CA ARG A 587 14.96 -30.80 -16.15
C ARG A 587 16.20 -30.20 -15.47
N PHE A 588 16.07 -29.73 -14.23
CA PHE A 588 17.20 -29.24 -13.44
C PHE A 588 18.25 -30.32 -13.21
N LEU A 589 17.83 -31.51 -12.77
CA LEU A 589 18.73 -32.65 -12.56
C LEU A 589 19.44 -33.04 -13.85
N GLU A 590 18.72 -33.13 -14.97
CA GLU A 590 19.27 -33.53 -16.27
C GLU A 590 20.22 -32.46 -16.87
N GLN A 591 19.81 -31.19 -16.89
CA GLN A 591 20.53 -30.13 -17.61
C GLN A 591 21.62 -29.47 -16.77
N VAL A 592 21.41 -29.35 -15.45
CA VAL A 592 22.31 -28.59 -14.57
C VAL A 592 23.22 -29.52 -13.75
N LEU A 593 22.66 -30.54 -13.10
CA LEU A 593 23.43 -31.51 -12.31
C LEU A 593 23.95 -32.69 -13.15
N TYR A 594 23.37 -32.89 -14.33
CA TYR A 594 23.62 -34.02 -15.21
C TYR A 594 23.27 -35.39 -14.57
N GLU A 595 22.24 -35.47 -13.73
CA GLU A 595 21.79 -36.72 -13.11
C GLU A 595 20.61 -37.32 -13.89
N LYS A 596 20.91 -37.98 -15.01
CA LYS A 596 19.88 -38.47 -15.96
C LYS A 596 18.93 -39.49 -15.33
N GLU A 597 19.46 -40.49 -14.62
CA GLU A 597 18.64 -41.53 -13.99
C GLU A 597 17.64 -40.95 -12.97
N ALA A 598 18.12 -40.03 -12.12
CA ALA A 598 17.25 -39.35 -11.17
C ALA A 598 16.21 -38.47 -11.87
N ALA A 599 16.58 -37.79 -12.96
CA ALA A 599 15.63 -37.01 -13.76
C ALA A 599 14.53 -37.89 -14.35
N ASP A 600 14.86 -39.07 -14.89
CA ASP A 600 13.91 -40.02 -15.46
C ASP A 600 12.87 -40.46 -14.41
N ASP A 601 13.28 -40.74 -13.17
CA ASP A 601 12.38 -41.05 -12.05
C ASP A 601 11.36 -39.91 -11.78
N PHE A 602 11.81 -38.65 -11.86
CA PHE A 602 10.94 -37.49 -11.63
C PHE A 602 10.00 -37.22 -12.82
N TYR A 603 10.44 -37.44 -14.05
CA TYR A 603 9.59 -37.39 -15.24
C TYR A 603 8.51 -38.48 -15.19
N GLU A 604 8.89 -39.71 -14.82
CA GLU A 604 7.94 -40.81 -14.68
C GLU A 604 6.87 -40.48 -13.64
N ARG A 605 7.26 -39.98 -12.46
CA ARG A 605 6.31 -39.51 -11.43
C ARG A 605 5.39 -38.40 -11.94
N ALA A 606 5.92 -37.45 -12.73
CA ALA A 606 5.11 -36.39 -13.33
C ALA A 606 4.05 -36.96 -14.29
N ASN A 607 4.44 -37.92 -15.13
CA ASN A 607 3.57 -38.58 -16.08
C ASN A 607 2.51 -39.45 -15.38
N GLN A 608 2.89 -40.18 -14.33
CA GLN A 608 1.95 -40.94 -13.50
C GLN A 608 0.90 -40.04 -12.86
N MET A 609 1.27 -38.83 -12.39
CA MET A 609 0.31 -37.87 -11.85
C MET A 609 -0.68 -37.39 -12.91
N GLU A 610 -0.21 -37.08 -14.12
CA GLU A 610 -1.04 -36.67 -15.24
C GLU A 610 -2.00 -37.78 -15.69
N GLU A 611 -1.53 -39.02 -15.80
CA GLU A 611 -2.38 -40.17 -16.08
C GLU A 611 -3.48 -40.35 -15.02
N ASN A 612 -3.12 -40.20 -13.74
CA ASN A 612 -4.07 -40.32 -12.64
C ASN A 612 -5.13 -39.20 -12.68
N GLU A 613 -4.75 -37.97 -13.01
CA GLU A 613 -5.70 -36.87 -13.23
C GLU A 613 -6.61 -37.14 -14.42
N ALA A 614 -6.07 -37.63 -15.54
CA ALA A 614 -6.84 -37.98 -16.72
C ALA A 614 -7.85 -39.11 -16.42
N ARG A 615 -7.44 -40.14 -15.66
CA ARG A 615 -8.32 -41.22 -15.19
C ARG A 615 -9.42 -40.68 -14.28
N LYS A 616 -9.10 -39.79 -13.32
CA LYS A 616 -10.10 -39.14 -12.46
C LYS A 616 -11.12 -38.31 -13.24
N ARG A 617 -10.68 -37.56 -14.25
CA ARG A 617 -11.58 -36.82 -15.15
C ARG A 617 -12.52 -37.79 -15.86
N LYS A 618 -12.01 -38.86 -16.47
CA LYS A 618 -12.82 -39.90 -17.14
C LYS A 618 -13.87 -40.54 -16.22
N MET A 619 -13.52 -40.83 -14.96
CA MET A 619 -14.47 -41.40 -13.99
C MET A 619 -15.56 -40.40 -13.57
N SER A 620 -15.22 -39.12 -13.38
CA SER A 620 -16.19 -38.10 -12.99
C SER A 620 -17.29 -37.88 -14.04
N PHE A 621 -16.97 -38.00 -15.33
CA PHE A 621 -17.96 -37.95 -16.42
C PHE A 621 -18.87 -39.17 -16.49
N SER A 622 -18.41 -40.33 -15.99
CA SER A 622 -19.20 -41.57 -16.01
C SER A 622 -20.35 -41.55 -14.98
N HIS A 623 -20.13 -40.99 -13.79
CA HIS A 623 -21.13 -40.95 -12.72
C HIS A 623 -22.25 -39.89 -12.89
N GLN A 624 -22.10 -38.93 -13.81
CA GLN A 624 -23.16 -37.95 -14.07
C GLN A 624 -24.17 -38.38 -15.15
N LYS A 625 -24.00 -39.56 -15.78
CA LYS A 625 -24.95 -40.12 -16.75
C LYS A 625 -26.08 -40.94 -16.10
N ALA A 626 -26.60 -40.52 -14.94
CA ALA A 626 -27.93 -40.97 -14.53
C ALA A 626 -28.98 -40.14 -15.29
N ASN A 627 -29.86 -40.81 -16.04
CA ASN A 627 -30.96 -40.25 -16.83
C ASN A 627 -31.82 -39.23 -16.06
N ARG A 628 -31.38 -37.96 -15.98
CA ARG A 628 -32.26 -36.83 -15.69
C ARG A 628 -32.44 -36.05 -16.97
N VAL A 629 -33.60 -36.23 -17.57
CA VAL A 629 -34.10 -35.39 -18.68
C VAL A 629 -34.23 -33.97 -18.14
N HIS A 630 -33.21 -33.14 -18.35
CA HIS A 630 -33.31 -31.71 -18.12
C HIS A 630 -33.88 -31.07 -19.39
N PRO A 631 -34.97 -30.29 -19.31
CA PRO A 631 -35.51 -29.58 -20.45
C PRO A 631 -34.48 -28.59 -20.99
N LEU A 632 -34.16 -28.73 -22.28
CA LEU A 632 -33.24 -27.87 -23.03
C LEU A 632 -33.72 -26.41 -22.97
N LYS A 633 -32.91 -25.54 -22.37
CA LYS A 633 -32.92 -24.11 -22.73
C LYS A 633 -31.82 -23.90 -23.78
N GLU A 634 -32.28 -23.63 -24.99
CA GLU A 634 -31.56 -23.70 -26.27
C GLU A 634 -30.52 -22.58 -26.54
N ALA A 635 -29.65 -22.90 -27.50
CA ALA A 635 -28.78 -22.05 -28.32
C ALA A 635 -27.50 -21.47 -27.70
N ARG A 636 -27.51 -20.83 -26.53
CA ARG A 636 -26.31 -20.06 -26.09
C ARG A 636 -25.13 -20.92 -25.62
N ASN A 637 -25.38 -22.15 -25.18
CA ASN A 637 -24.35 -23.05 -24.67
C ASN A 637 -23.59 -23.83 -25.76
N LEU A 638 -24.16 -23.95 -26.98
CA LEU A 638 -23.54 -24.71 -28.06
C LEU A 638 -22.27 -24.00 -28.59
N ALA A 639 -22.33 -22.68 -28.75
CA ALA A 639 -21.20 -21.86 -29.20
C ALA A 639 -20.05 -21.83 -28.18
N LEU A 640 -20.36 -21.87 -26.87
CA LEU A 640 -19.35 -21.95 -25.81
C LEU A 640 -18.68 -23.33 -25.76
N TYR A 641 -19.42 -24.39 -26.08
CA TYR A 641 -18.89 -25.75 -26.14
C TYR A 641 -17.94 -25.95 -27.33
N GLU A 642 -18.30 -25.46 -28.52
CA GLU A 642 -17.43 -25.54 -29.70
C GLU A 642 -16.13 -24.75 -29.53
N ARG A 643 -16.18 -23.58 -28.87
CA ARG A 643 -14.98 -22.77 -28.59
C ARG A 643 -14.05 -23.40 -27.55
N ARG A 644 -14.57 -24.15 -26.58
CA ARG A 644 -13.72 -24.92 -25.64
C ARG A 644 -13.02 -26.07 -26.35
N LYS A 645 -13.74 -26.76 -27.24
CA LYS A 645 -13.19 -27.90 -27.99
C LYS A 645 -12.03 -27.50 -28.90
N SER A 646 -12.08 -26.32 -29.53
CA SER A 646 -10.97 -25.82 -30.36
C SER A 646 -9.72 -25.45 -29.58
N VAL A 647 -9.85 -25.01 -28.31
CA VAL A 647 -8.71 -24.67 -27.45
C VAL A 647 -8.05 -25.92 -26.86
N GLU A 648 -8.84 -26.94 -26.49
CA GLU A 648 -8.30 -28.24 -26.05
C GLU A 648 -7.53 -28.94 -27.17
N GLN A 649 -8.04 -28.87 -28.41
CA GLN A 649 -7.39 -29.49 -29.57
C GLN A 649 -6.04 -28.83 -29.93
N GLN A 650 -5.91 -27.50 -29.78
CA GLN A 650 -4.62 -26.82 -29.95
C GLN A 650 -3.59 -27.15 -28.85
N LEU A 651 -4.05 -27.53 -27.66
CA LEU A 651 -3.16 -27.94 -26.56
C LEU A 651 -2.66 -29.38 -26.71
N GLU A 652 -3.48 -30.26 -27.28
CA GLU A 652 -3.07 -31.63 -27.63
C GLU A 652 -2.04 -31.65 -28.77
N ASP A 653 -2.22 -30.80 -29.80
CA ASP A 653 -1.25 -30.66 -30.91
C ASP A 653 0.12 -30.15 -30.44
N PHE A 654 0.18 -29.28 -29.42
CA PHE A 654 1.44 -28.81 -28.82
C PHE A 654 2.13 -29.90 -27.97
N ALA A 655 1.36 -30.75 -27.29
CA ALA A 655 1.88 -31.84 -26.48
C ALA A 655 2.48 -32.97 -27.35
N GLU A 656 1.89 -33.25 -28.51
CA GLU A 656 2.46 -34.21 -29.48
C GLU A 656 3.79 -33.73 -30.07
N LEU A 657 3.94 -32.43 -30.35
CA LEU A 657 5.19 -31.82 -30.84
C LEU A 657 6.34 -31.86 -29.81
N GLU A 658 6.03 -31.78 -28.51
CA GLU A 658 7.04 -31.86 -27.44
C GLU A 658 7.50 -33.31 -27.22
N SER A 659 6.60 -34.29 -27.38
CA SER A 659 6.88 -35.72 -27.25
C SER A 659 7.75 -36.31 -28.38
N ALA A 660 7.70 -35.71 -29.58
CA ALA A 660 8.46 -36.17 -30.74
C ALA A 660 9.98 -35.87 -30.68
N SER A 661 10.43 -35.06 -29.72
CA SER A 661 11.85 -34.67 -29.58
C SER A 661 12.71 -35.60 -28.72
N MET A 662 12.14 -36.67 -28.13
CA MET A 662 12.83 -37.54 -27.16
C MET A 662 13.51 -38.80 -27.72
N TYR A 663 13.45 -39.08 -29.03
CA TYR A 663 14.21 -40.20 -29.60
C TYR A 663 15.64 -39.77 -29.97
N LYS A 664 16.62 -40.20 -29.15
CA LYS A 664 18.05 -39.95 -29.35
C LYS A 664 18.78 -41.26 -29.70
N ASP A 665 19.57 -41.18 -30.77
CA ASP A 665 20.39 -42.24 -31.38
C ASP A 665 21.69 -42.49 -30.56
N ASP A 666 22.06 -43.77 -30.37
CA ASP A 666 23.07 -44.30 -29.42
C ASP A 666 24.54 -44.14 -29.88
N ARG A 667 24.89 -43.01 -30.52
CA ARG A 667 26.29 -42.71 -30.84
C ARG A 667 26.90 -41.79 -29.80
N ILE A 668 27.90 -42.31 -29.08
CA ILE A 668 28.67 -41.63 -28.03
C ILE A 668 29.04 -40.22 -28.47
N ASN A 669 28.33 -39.25 -27.90
CA ASN A 669 28.47 -37.84 -28.23
C ASN A 669 29.71 -37.30 -27.51
N PRO A 670 30.67 -36.65 -28.19
CA PRO A 670 31.82 -36.00 -27.56
C PRO A 670 31.46 -35.06 -26.40
N GLN A 671 30.23 -34.53 -26.41
CA GLN A 671 29.68 -33.73 -25.32
C GLN A 671 29.41 -34.52 -24.03
N GLU A 672 29.11 -35.82 -24.08
CA GLU A 672 28.95 -36.64 -22.86
C GLU A 672 30.29 -36.84 -22.15
N LYS A 673 31.36 -37.06 -22.90
CA LYS A 673 32.71 -37.19 -22.32
C LYS A 673 33.16 -35.89 -21.64
N ALA A 674 32.82 -34.73 -22.21
CA ALA A 674 33.08 -33.44 -21.58
C ALA A 674 32.23 -33.20 -20.32
N LYS A 675 30.96 -33.65 -20.32
CA LYS A 675 30.10 -33.62 -19.12
C LYS A 675 30.63 -34.50 -18.00
N GLU A 676 31.18 -35.67 -18.33
CA GLU A 676 31.72 -36.60 -17.34
C GLU A 676 33.01 -36.08 -16.69
N ILE A 677 33.92 -35.48 -17.49
CA ILE A 677 35.10 -34.78 -16.97
C ILE A 677 34.69 -33.65 -16.01
N TYR A 678 33.65 -32.89 -16.35
CA TYR A 678 33.12 -31.84 -15.48
C TYR A 678 32.49 -32.37 -14.18
N ARG A 679 31.77 -33.51 -14.22
CA ARG A 679 31.24 -34.17 -13.00
C ARG A 679 32.36 -34.61 -12.06
N VAL A 680 33.45 -35.15 -12.60
CA VAL A 680 34.60 -35.61 -11.80
C VAL A 680 35.32 -34.42 -11.15
N ALA A 681 35.36 -33.27 -11.81
CA ALA A 681 35.94 -32.05 -11.25
C ALA A 681 35.12 -31.49 -10.08
N ILE A 682 33.79 -31.40 -10.21
CA ILE A 682 32.91 -30.89 -9.13
C ILE A 682 32.91 -31.80 -7.89
N LYS A 683 32.99 -33.13 -8.06
CA LYS A 683 32.98 -34.07 -6.92
C LYS A 683 34.30 -34.16 -6.15
N ARG A 684 35.37 -33.55 -6.66
CA ARG A 684 36.71 -33.58 -6.03
C ARG A 684 37.02 -32.36 -5.17
N GLU A 685 36.23 -31.30 -5.26
CA GLU A 685 36.18 -30.19 -4.31
C GLU A 685 35.03 -30.40 -3.32
#